data_AF-A0A5J4W141-F1
#
_entry.id   AF-A0A5J4W141-F1
#
_cell.length_a   1.000
_cell.length_b   1.000
_cell.length_c   1.000
_cell.angle_alpha   90.00
_cell.angle_beta   90.00
_cell.angle_gamma   90.00
#
_symmetry.space_group_name_H-M   'P 1'
#
loop_
_entity.id
_entity.type
_entity.pdbx_description
1 polymer ?
#
loop_
_entity_poly.entity_id
_entity_poly.type
_entity_poly.pdbx_seq_one_letter_code
_entity_poly.pdbx_strand_id
1 'polypeptide(L)'
;MTADPSDENKSVSRSISSESSQGNVIAVAKFNQFDEILFTLLLTFYKERRLGPIFQLLEVIITVLQCIAVTFQRNDWPMSGQFYQIFEDVFRWLTFSISWNSISFMLVMTILFGAFAVGVIIAIIICVLINKKGTMQIPIIGSVLNIIVSLLSGIFYLPAVNVFFGSFNCIGIAGTSAFQVSMKCEGSNDLILLIFGMLLFVLYFGFTFLMRLFIFEVEAKKGGPFALQTGVYPCFVQVLTTLLPIVGIILRSQQAAVAGIGIAISFLLTIYPIGLQPYFSPWGNTIYACAMSAIGVTFIIGLLCSFLDTTQTWVSVFIWILFIILVIGIPLIIGFLTYKRARSLWAMREDEEVPEYKSKKNPLVVLSNAPQQQIPQSSSLTPRIAPVTNNTPFATLNSGSNDLSPNMSARKNLALNNSSQYSSITNDQQKIAYGNAVQNPSMTNKISPEILTVNSQIQQSQQSPNYLQQIPPSMKFTQPGSDNLNFFAFEQNSNQNKQQNPKKAKQIPKYKTIFAFQNSIKFLNIPKLRKKQECIVLAEQLLSSAQKKFGGESSIWSTIAIYNSSFSKNNIRLSDALRNVKQNLPNILERWMVFAMMHDMEDKQSKGSGSNQLGVIFMIRFSKATKEHELSKAFLSQAYMSLSRENMDLEQIMSLIDKAI
;
A
#
# COMPACT_ATOMS: atom_id res chain seq x y z
N MET A 1 36.59 -46.17 -45.36
CA MET A 1 36.84 -45.00 -44.50
C MET A 1 35.53 -44.61 -43.85
N THR A 2 35.34 -45.19 -42.66
CA THR A 2 34.21 -45.05 -41.74
C THR A 2 34.58 -44.02 -40.68
N ALA A 3 33.70 -43.06 -40.41
CA ALA A 3 33.78 -42.21 -39.23
C ALA A 3 32.38 -41.73 -38.85
N ASP A 4 31.80 -42.42 -37.86
CA ASP A 4 30.85 -41.84 -36.91
C ASP A 4 31.49 -40.62 -36.21
N PRO A 5 30.66 -39.67 -35.77
CA PRO A 5 30.80 -39.18 -34.42
C PRO A 5 29.47 -39.28 -33.66
N SER A 6 29.51 -40.19 -32.71
CA SER A 6 28.64 -40.41 -31.57
C SER A 6 28.42 -39.17 -30.70
N ASP A 7 27.17 -39.02 -30.25
CA ASP A 7 26.76 -38.73 -28.87
C ASP A 7 27.67 -37.86 -27.99
N GLU A 8 27.43 -36.54 -27.97
CA GLU A 8 27.58 -35.72 -26.75
C GLU A 8 26.57 -34.57 -26.74
N ASN A 9 25.37 -34.83 -26.24
CA ASN A 9 24.55 -33.80 -25.58
C ASN A 9 23.92 -34.43 -24.34
N LYS A 10 24.76 -34.61 -23.31
CA LYS A 10 24.33 -34.92 -21.93
C LYS A 10 23.35 -33.86 -21.46
N SER A 11 22.06 -34.15 -21.53
CA SER A 11 21.06 -33.48 -20.72
C SER A 11 21.37 -33.79 -19.26
N VAL A 12 21.93 -32.83 -18.53
CA VAL A 12 22.02 -32.89 -17.07
C VAL A 12 20.60 -32.71 -16.53
N SER A 13 19.85 -33.81 -16.51
CA SER A 13 18.66 -33.95 -15.67
C SER A 13 19.14 -33.93 -14.22
N ARG A 14 19.09 -32.76 -13.58
CA ARG A 14 19.07 -32.68 -12.12
C ARG A 14 17.80 -33.38 -11.65
N SER A 15 17.92 -34.67 -11.35
CA SER A 15 17.01 -35.38 -10.47
C SER A 15 17.06 -34.69 -9.12
N ILE A 16 16.09 -33.80 -8.88
CA ILE A 16 15.77 -33.36 -7.53
C ILE A 16 15.20 -34.59 -6.85
N SER A 17 16.01 -35.20 -6.00
CA SER A 17 15.61 -36.29 -5.11
C SER A 17 14.39 -35.86 -4.32
N SER A 18 13.35 -36.67 -4.44
CA SER A 18 12.05 -36.56 -3.81
C SER A 18 12.12 -36.93 -2.31
N GLU A 19 12.86 -36.13 -1.54
CA GLU A 19 12.97 -36.27 -0.08
C GLU A 19 12.91 -34.92 0.69
N SER A 20 12.44 -33.83 0.06
CA SER A 20 12.38 -32.52 0.72
C SER A 20 11.01 -31.83 0.73
N SER A 21 9.90 -32.55 0.60
CA SER A 21 8.55 -31.97 0.51
C SER A 21 7.83 -31.78 1.85
N GLN A 22 8.47 -32.03 3.01
CA GLN A 22 7.79 -31.93 4.32
C GLN A 22 8.49 -31.06 5.39
N GLY A 23 9.62 -30.39 5.11
CA GLY A 23 10.41 -29.71 6.15
C GLY A 23 10.64 -28.19 6.02
N ASN A 24 10.36 -27.57 4.87
CA ASN A 24 10.71 -26.16 4.64
C ASN A 24 9.49 -25.24 4.75
N VAL A 25 8.94 -25.12 5.96
CA VAL A 25 8.07 -24.00 6.31
C VAL A 25 8.95 -22.75 6.31
N ILE A 26 8.77 -21.93 5.27
CA ILE A 26 9.24 -20.56 5.09
C ILE A 26 10.37 -20.21 6.06
N ALA A 27 11.60 -20.66 5.76
CA ALA A 27 12.76 -20.00 6.33
C ALA A 27 12.62 -18.53 5.89
N VAL A 28 12.19 -17.68 6.84
CA VAL A 28 12.00 -16.25 6.65
C VAL A 28 13.36 -15.73 6.19
N ALA A 29 13.56 -15.67 4.87
CA ALA A 29 14.70 -15.01 4.29
C ALA A 29 14.61 -13.58 4.80
N LYS A 30 15.57 -13.23 5.67
CA LYS A 30 15.61 -11.97 6.40
C LYS A 30 15.46 -10.85 5.37
N PHE A 31 14.43 -10.02 5.53
CA PHE A 31 14.41 -8.76 4.82
C PHE A 31 15.62 -7.95 5.25
N ASN A 32 16.09 -7.05 4.40
CA ASN A 32 17.09 -6.10 4.84
C ASN A 32 16.53 -5.35 6.07
N GLN A 33 17.37 -4.99 7.03
CA GLN A 33 16.93 -4.31 8.26
C GLN A 33 16.16 -3.02 7.93
N PHE A 34 16.57 -2.32 6.88
CA PHE A 34 15.83 -1.16 6.36
C PHE A 34 14.42 -1.53 5.87
N ASP A 35 14.29 -2.55 5.00
CA ASP A 35 13.00 -3.03 4.49
C ASP A 35 12.10 -3.48 5.64
N GLU A 36 12.65 -4.15 6.65
CA GLU A 36 11.91 -4.60 7.83
C GLU A 36 11.35 -3.42 8.64
N ILE A 37 12.15 -2.39 8.91
CA ILE A 37 11.71 -1.19 9.63
C ILE A 37 10.64 -0.44 8.81
N LEU A 38 10.91 -0.20 7.52
CA LEU A 38 9.99 0.52 6.63
C LEU A 38 8.66 -0.22 6.47
N PHE A 39 8.71 -1.52 6.18
CA PHE A 39 7.50 -2.31 5.97
C PHE A 39 6.72 -2.53 7.27
N THR A 40 7.37 -2.66 8.42
CA THR A 40 6.67 -2.71 9.71
C THR A 40 5.93 -1.40 9.97
N LEU A 41 6.53 -0.25 9.63
CA LEU A 41 5.88 1.04 9.74
C LEU A 41 4.63 1.11 8.84
N LEU A 42 4.76 0.70 7.58
CA LEU A 42 3.67 0.75 6.61
C LEU A 42 2.55 -0.27 6.90
N LEU A 43 2.90 -1.43 7.48
CA LEU A 43 1.95 -2.51 7.79
C LEU A 43 0.88 -2.06 8.79
N THR A 44 1.23 -1.16 9.70
CA THR A 44 0.29 -0.57 10.67
C THR A 44 -0.90 0.09 9.94
N PHE A 45 -0.66 0.72 8.79
CA PHE A 45 -1.70 1.38 7.99
C PHE A 45 -2.36 0.45 6.98
N TYR A 46 -1.61 -0.53 6.49
CA TYR A 46 -2.13 -1.52 5.54
C TYR A 46 -3.24 -2.39 6.17
N LYS A 47 -3.09 -2.76 7.45
CA LYS A 47 -4.08 -3.58 8.16
C LYS A 47 -5.39 -2.83 8.46
N GLU A 48 -5.31 -1.52 8.62
CA GLU A 48 -6.50 -0.70 8.88
C GLU A 48 -7.31 -0.56 7.60
N ARG A 49 -8.62 -0.85 7.69
CA ARG A 49 -9.49 -0.83 6.53
C ARG A 49 -9.49 0.57 5.93
N ARG A 50 -9.15 0.68 4.65
CA ARG A 50 -9.23 1.95 3.94
C ARG A 50 -10.64 2.50 3.95
N LEU A 51 -10.71 3.82 3.89
CA LEU A 51 -11.94 4.53 3.65
C LEU A 51 -12.60 4.01 2.37
N GLY A 52 -13.91 3.81 2.42
CA GLY A 52 -14.64 3.10 1.37
C GLY A 52 -14.59 3.81 0.01
N PRO A 53 -15.10 3.16 -1.06
CA PRO A 53 -15.04 3.69 -2.42
C PRO A 53 -15.63 5.10 -2.57
N ILE A 54 -16.62 5.47 -1.75
CA ILE A 54 -17.23 6.81 -1.75
C ILE A 54 -16.20 7.88 -1.36
N PHE A 55 -15.37 7.61 -0.35
CA PHE A 55 -14.34 8.54 0.08
C PHE A 55 -13.26 8.71 -0.98
N GLN A 56 -12.85 7.62 -1.64
CA GLN A 56 -11.89 7.68 -2.74
C GLN A 56 -12.44 8.44 -3.95
N LEU A 57 -13.73 8.29 -4.25
CA LEU A 57 -14.40 9.11 -5.27
C LEU A 57 -14.40 10.60 -4.89
N LEU A 58 -14.73 10.91 -3.62
CA LEU A 58 -14.68 12.28 -3.10
C LEU A 58 -13.27 12.88 -3.20
N GLU A 59 -12.25 12.09 -2.87
CA GLU A 59 -10.84 12.47 -3.00
C GLU A 59 -10.49 12.84 -4.45
N VAL A 60 -10.90 12.01 -5.43
CA VAL A 60 -10.70 12.30 -6.85
C VAL A 60 -11.41 13.58 -7.27
N ILE A 61 -12.68 13.77 -6.86
CA ILE A 61 -13.45 14.98 -7.17
C ILE A 61 -12.75 16.22 -6.62
N ILE A 62 -12.31 16.18 -5.35
CA ILE A 62 -11.63 17.31 -4.73
C ILE A 62 -10.29 17.58 -5.40
N THR A 63 -9.50 16.55 -5.73
CA THR A 63 -8.24 16.73 -6.48
C THR A 63 -8.47 17.38 -7.84
N VAL A 64 -9.53 16.97 -8.56
CA VAL A 64 -9.91 17.59 -9.84
C VAL A 64 -10.27 19.06 -9.64
N LEU A 65 -11.12 19.38 -8.66
CA LEU A 65 -11.51 20.76 -8.36
C LEU A 65 -10.30 21.62 -7.97
N GLN A 66 -9.36 21.07 -7.19
CA GLN A 66 -8.12 21.76 -6.82
C GLN A 66 -7.21 22.00 -8.03
N CYS A 67 -7.11 21.07 -8.97
CA CYS A 67 -6.35 21.27 -10.21
C CYS A 67 -7.04 22.28 -11.14
N ILE A 68 -8.38 22.25 -11.22
CA ILE A 68 -9.17 23.24 -11.97
C ILE A 68 -8.96 24.65 -11.37
N ALA A 69 -8.94 24.77 -10.05
CA ALA A 69 -8.66 26.03 -9.39
C ALA A 69 -7.32 26.66 -9.83
N VAL A 70 -6.28 25.84 -10.08
CA VAL A 70 -4.98 26.35 -10.57
C VAL A 70 -5.12 27.02 -11.94
N THR A 71 -5.86 26.43 -12.89
CA THR A 71 -6.08 27.08 -14.20
C THR A 71 -6.95 28.34 -14.06
N PHE A 72 -7.99 28.30 -13.24
CA PHE A 72 -8.83 29.49 -13.01
C PHE A 72 -8.03 30.66 -12.41
N GLN A 73 -7.11 30.38 -11.49
CA GLN A 73 -6.26 31.40 -10.86
C GLN A 73 -5.14 31.92 -11.78
N ARG A 74 -4.78 31.21 -12.85
CA ARG A 74 -3.58 31.51 -13.65
C ARG A 74 -3.85 31.83 -15.12
N ASN A 75 -5.03 31.52 -15.65
CA ASN A 75 -5.35 31.58 -17.08
C ASN A 75 -6.53 32.51 -17.42
N ASP A 76 -6.60 33.69 -16.78
CA ASP A 76 -7.53 34.81 -17.07
C ASP A 76 -8.84 34.39 -17.76
N TRP A 77 -9.59 33.53 -17.07
CA TRP A 77 -10.84 32.99 -17.60
C TRP A 77 -11.85 34.13 -17.81
N PRO A 78 -12.74 34.03 -18.82
CA PRO A 78 -13.67 35.09 -19.19
C PRO A 78 -14.83 35.19 -18.18
N MET A 79 -14.52 35.69 -16.99
CA MET A 79 -15.43 35.98 -15.90
C MET A 79 -15.16 37.40 -15.40
N SER A 80 -16.23 38.13 -15.08
CA SER A 80 -16.13 39.51 -14.62
C SER A 80 -17.15 39.80 -13.52
N GLY A 81 -16.89 40.83 -12.72
CA GLY A 81 -17.80 41.32 -11.70
C GLY A 81 -17.90 40.40 -10.47
N GLN A 82 -19.05 40.42 -9.78
CA GLN A 82 -19.28 39.68 -8.54
C GLN A 82 -19.14 38.17 -8.71
N PHE A 83 -19.51 37.64 -9.89
CA PHE A 83 -19.41 36.21 -10.17
C PHE A 83 -17.96 35.73 -10.13
N TYR A 84 -17.03 36.49 -10.73
CA TYR A 84 -15.60 36.17 -10.68
C TYR A 84 -15.09 36.12 -9.24
N GLN A 85 -15.43 37.11 -8.42
CA GLN A 85 -15.00 37.17 -7.01
C GLN A 85 -15.49 35.97 -6.20
N ILE A 86 -16.76 35.57 -6.37
CA ILE A 86 -17.31 34.40 -5.66
C ILE A 86 -16.55 33.12 -6.02
N PHE A 87 -16.33 32.86 -7.32
CA PHE A 87 -15.61 31.66 -7.76
C PHE A 87 -14.13 31.71 -7.34
N GLU A 88 -13.51 32.87 -7.43
CA GLU A 88 -12.14 33.09 -7.00
C GLU A 88 -11.99 32.81 -5.50
N ASP A 89 -12.89 33.33 -4.66
CA ASP A 89 -12.88 33.09 -3.22
C ASP A 89 -13.06 31.60 -2.90
N VAL A 90 -14.03 30.93 -3.53
CA VAL A 90 -14.25 29.49 -3.35
C VAL A 90 -12.97 28.70 -3.72
N PHE A 91 -12.33 29.03 -4.84
CA PHE A 91 -11.10 28.36 -5.24
C PHE A 91 -9.92 28.71 -4.33
N ARG A 92 -9.83 29.95 -3.83
CA ARG A 92 -8.82 30.37 -2.84
C ARG A 92 -8.97 29.60 -1.53
N TRP A 93 -10.19 29.36 -1.08
CA TRP A 93 -10.50 28.53 0.09
C TRP A 93 -10.28 27.04 -0.16
N LEU A 94 -10.59 26.52 -1.35
CA LEU A 94 -10.39 25.11 -1.67
C LEU A 94 -8.91 24.73 -1.76
N THR A 95 -8.09 25.64 -2.29
CA THR A 95 -6.66 25.42 -2.55
C THR A 95 -5.74 26.00 -1.47
N PHE A 96 -6.31 26.65 -0.46
CA PHE A 96 -5.62 27.37 0.62
C PHE A 96 -4.70 28.49 0.11
N SER A 97 -4.87 28.91 -1.14
CA SER A 97 -4.18 30.10 -1.68
C SER A 97 -4.70 31.41 -1.07
N ILE A 98 -5.81 31.37 -0.31
CA ILE A 98 -6.21 32.49 0.56
C ILE A 98 -5.11 32.90 1.55
N SER A 99 -4.23 31.95 1.92
CA SER A 99 -3.05 32.23 2.75
C SER A 99 -2.11 33.26 2.12
N TRP A 100 -2.15 33.41 0.79
CA TRP A 100 -1.32 34.36 0.04
C TRP A 100 -1.78 35.81 0.13
N ASN A 101 -2.81 36.11 0.92
CA ASN A 101 -3.28 37.49 1.11
C ASN A 101 -2.39 38.31 2.05
N SER A 102 -1.75 37.65 3.02
CA SER A 102 -0.94 38.31 4.05
C SER A 102 0.22 37.41 4.49
N ILE A 103 1.42 37.98 4.63
CA ILE A 103 2.61 37.26 5.12
C ILE A 103 2.34 36.62 6.48
N SER A 104 1.70 37.37 7.39
CA SER A 104 1.34 36.86 8.72
C SER A 104 0.43 35.64 8.64
N PHE A 105 -0.56 35.67 7.73
CA PHE A 105 -1.50 34.55 7.59
C PHE A 105 -0.84 33.32 6.97
N MET A 106 0.00 33.49 5.95
CA MET A 106 0.80 32.39 5.38
C MET A 106 1.77 31.79 6.39
N LEU A 107 2.44 32.61 7.20
CA LEU A 107 3.32 32.14 8.26
C LEU A 107 2.54 31.28 9.27
N VAL A 108 1.39 31.76 9.74
CA VAL A 108 0.53 31.01 10.67
C VAL A 108 0.09 29.68 10.06
N MET A 109 -0.39 29.69 8.81
CA MET A 109 -0.81 28.46 8.12
C MET A 109 0.35 27.49 7.90
N THR A 110 1.54 27.99 7.56
CA THR A 110 2.76 27.18 7.40
C THR A 110 3.15 26.51 8.71
N ILE A 111 3.11 27.23 9.83
CA ILE A 111 3.41 26.67 11.16
C ILE A 111 2.34 25.65 11.54
N LEU A 112 1.06 25.95 11.38
CA LEU A 112 -0.04 25.05 11.74
C LEU A 112 0.02 23.75 10.93
N PHE A 113 0.12 23.82 9.61
CA PHE A 113 0.23 22.63 8.75
C PHE A 113 1.54 21.88 8.95
N GLY A 114 2.66 22.60 9.12
CA GLY A 114 3.97 22.01 9.39
C GLY A 114 3.98 21.24 10.71
N ALA A 115 3.53 21.86 11.79
CA ALA A 115 3.44 21.23 13.11
C ALA A 115 2.46 20.04 13.09
N PHE A 116 1.33 20.16 12.39
CA PHE A 116 0.38 19.06 12.25
C PHE A 116 0.99 17.89 11.47
N ALA A 117 1.65 18.13 10.33
CA ALA A 117 2.29 17.09 9.54
C ALA A 117 3.42 16.38 10.30
N VAL A 118 4.29 17.15 10.97
CA VAL A 118 5.37 16.60 11.81
C VAL A 118 4.78 15.82 12.99
N GLY A 119 3.75 16.35 13.65
CA GLY A 119 3.04 15.67 14.74
C GLY A 119 2.44 14.34 14.31
N VAL A 120 1.85 14.27 13.12
CA VAL A 120 1.35 13.01 12.55
C VAL A 120 2.50 12.04 12.30
N ILE A 121 3.62 12.47 11.70
CA ILE A 121 4.78 11.61 11.47
C ILE A 121 5.32 11.04 12.80
N ILE A 122 5.44 11.88 13.83
CA ILE A 122 5.87 11.46 15.18
C ILE A 122 4.87 10.46 15.77
N ALA A 123 3.57 10.73 15.67
CA ALA A 123 2.53 9.82 16.16
C ALA A 123 2.58 8.45 15.47
N ILE A 124 2.87 8.41 14.17
CA ILE A 124 3.11 7.18 13.41
C ILE A 124 4.30 6.42 13.98
N ILE A 125 5.44 7.08 14.18
CA ILE A 125 6.65 6.45 14.73
C ILE A 125 6.36 5.88 16.12
N ILE A 126 5.68 6.63 16.99
CA ILE A 126 5.29 6.18 18.33
C ILE A 126 4.37 4.96 18.23
N CYS A 127 3.35 4.98 17.36
CA CYS A 127 2.45 3.84 17.16
C CYS A 127 3.21 2.57 16.72
N VAL A 128 4.19 2.72 15.84
CA VAL A 128 5.03 1.62 15.37
C VAL A 128 5.91 1.07 16.51
N LEU A 129 6.51 1.94 17.33
CA LEU A 129 7.31 1.54 18.48
C LEU A 129 6.47 0.80 19.54
N ILE A 130 5.24 1.23 19.78
CA ILE A 130 4.29 0.56 20.67
C ILE A 130 3.90 -0.81 20.09
N ASN A 131 3.55 -0.87 18.82
CA ASN A 131 3.18 -2.12 18.15
C ASN A 131 4.31 -3.16 18.17
N LYS A 132 5.57 -2.72 18.01
CA LYS A 132 6.73 -3.60 18.07
C LYS A 132 6.93 -4.26 19.44
N LYS A 133 6.52 -3.58 20.52
CA LYS A 133 6.65 -4.11 21.90
C LYS A 133 5.60 -5.18 22.24
N GLY A 134 4.69 -5.51 21.32
CA GLY A 134 3.64 -6.51 21.56
C GLY A 134 2.60 -6.07 22.60
N THR A 135 2.66 -4.81 23.07
CA THR A 135 1.61 -4.21 23.88
C THR A 135 0.35 -4.10 23.02
N MET A 136 -0.80 -4.48 23.58
CA MET A 136 -2.12 -4.46 22.92
C MET A 136 -2.22 -3.30 21.92
N GLN A 137 -2.37 -3.62 20.64
CA GLN A 137 -2.72 -2.62 19.64
C GLN A 137 -4.01 -1.94 20.11
N ILE A 138 -3.99 -0.61 20.27
CA ILE A 138 -5.22 0.16 20.47
C ILE A 138 -5.79 0.40 19.07
N PRO A 139 -6.75 -0.41 18.58
CA PRO A 139 -7.22 -0.34 17.19
C PRO A 139 -7.76 1.04 16.84
N ILE A 140 -8.34 1.74 17.83
CA ILE A 140 -8.90 3.09 17.67
C ILE A 140 -7.83 4.08 17.20
N ILE A 141 -6.63 4.05 17.79
CA ILE A 141 -5.57 5.00 17.43
C ILE A 141 -5.08 4.73 16.00
N GLY A 142 -4.94 3.45 15.63
CA GLY A 142 -4.57 3.03 14.28
C GLY A 142 -5.59 3.51 13.23
N SER A 143 -6.89 3.28 13.47
CA SER A 143 -7.94 3.72 12.57
C SER A 143 -7.99 5.24 12.41
N VAL A 144 -7.92 6.01 13.51
CA VAL A 144 -7.91 7.48 13.47
C VAL A 144 -6.70 8.00 12.70
N LEU A 145 -5.52 7.46 12.97
CA LEU A 145 -4.29 7.86 12.29
C LEU A 145 -4.35 7.53 10.79
N ASN A 146 -4.93 6.38 10.40
CA ASN A 146 -5.14 6.03 9.00
C ASN A 146 -6.05 7.04 8.28
N ILE A 147 -7.12 7.49 8.93
CA ILE A 147 -8.01 8.54 8.39
C ILE A 147 -7.25 9.84 8.21
N ILE A 148 -6.50 10.29 9.23
CA ILE A 148 -5.71 11.52 9.17
C ILE A 148 -4.68 11.45 8.04
N VAL A 149 -3.96 10.34 7.91
CA VAL A 149 -2.98 10.17 6.84
C VAL A 149 -3.64 10.10 5.46
N SER A 150 -4.80 9.46 5.34
CA SER A 150 -5.56 9.44 4.09
C SER A 150 -6.03 10.84 3.69
N LEU A 151 -6.45 11.66 4.66
CA LEU A 151 -6.84 13.05 4.45
C LEU A 151 -5.65 13.91 4.04
N LEU A 152 -4.50 13.76 4.73
CA LEU A 152 -3.28 14.49 4.43
C LEU A 152 -2.71 14.11 3.06
N SER A 153 -2.59 12.82 2.75
CA SER A 153 -2.05 12.38 1.45
C SER A 153 -3.03 12.56 0.28
N GLY A 154 -4.31 12.84 0.56
CA GLY A 154 -5.38 13.06 -0.40
C GLY A 154 -5.90 14.48 -0.42
N ILE A 155 -7.04 14.71 0.22
CA ILE A 155 -7.82 15.96 0.16
C ILE A 155 -6.99 17.21 0.52
N PHE A 156 -6.15 17.13 1.54
CA PHE A 156 -5.34 18.26 2.00
C PHE A 156 -3.95 18.35 1.37
N TYR A 157 -3.61 17.46 0.43
CA TYR A 157 -2.28 17.41 -0.16
C TYR A 157 -1.95 18.68 -0.96
N LEU A 158 -2.72 19.00 -2.01
CA LEU A 158 -2.47 20.20 -2.81
C LEU A 158 -2.63 21.51 -2.01
N PRO A 159 -3.61 21.65 -1.09
CA PRO A 159 -3.68 22.79 -0.19
C PRO A 159 -2.40 22.97 0.64
N ALA A 160 -1.86 21.89 1.21
CA ALA A 160 -0.61 21.96 1.97
C ALA A 160 0.59 22.35 1.07
N VAL A 161 0.65 21.82 -0.17
CA VAL A 161 1.65 22.23 -1.16
C VAL A 161 1.57 23.74 -1.42
N ASN A 162 0.37 24.29 -1.63
CA ASN A 162 0.17 25.72 -1.87
C ASN A 162 0.54 26.60 -0.67
N VAL A 163 0.31 26.13 0.56
CA VAL A 163 0.75 26.83 1.77
C VAL A 163 2.29 26.85 1.83
N PHE A 164 2.95 25.70 1.66
CA PHE A 164 4.41 25.60 1.75
C PHE A 164 5.15 26.32 0.61
N PHE A 165 4.58 26.33 -0.59
CA PHE A 165 5.13 27.07 -1.74
C PHE A 165 4.68 28.53 -1.82
N GLY A 166 3.77 28.98 -0.95
CA GLY A 166 3.18 30.32 -1.06
C GLY A 166 4.20 31.45 -1.05
N SER A 167 5.30 31.28 -0.30
CA SER A 167 6.41 32.24 -0.18
C SER A 167 7.15 32.49 -1.50
N PHE A 168 7.08 31.57 -2.48
CA PHE A 168 7.65 31.80 -3.81
C PHE A 168 6.94 32.90 -4.58
N ASN A 169 5.70 33.26 -4.22
CA ASN A 169 5.05 34.42 -4.84
C ASN A 169 5.81 35.74 -4.54
N CYS A 170 6.66 35.77 -3.50
CA CYS A 170 7.56 36.88 -3.20
C CYS A 170 8.87 36.89 -3.98
N ILE A 171 9.20 35.81 -4.69
CA ILE A 171 10.39 35.73 -5.53
C ILE A 171 9.96 35.86 -6.99
N GLY A 172 10.07 37.07 -7.54
CA GLY A 172 9.89 37.32 -8.98
C GLY A 172 9.13 38.60 -9.31
N ILE A 173 9.18 39.00 -10.58
CA ILE A 173 8.46 40.17 -11.12
C ILE A 173 6.95 39.85 -11.15
N ALA A 174 6.10 40.81 -10.76
CA ALA A 174 4.65 40.66 -10.80
C ALA A 174 4.19 40.21 -12.20
N GLY A 175 3.42 39.12 -12.27
CA GLY A 175 2.87 38.62 -13.53
C GLY A 175 1.72 39.49 -14.04
N THR A 176 1.32 39.28 -15.29
CA THR A 176 0.20 39.99 -15.94
C THR A 176 -1.17 39.38 -15.65
N SER A 177 -1.25 38.29 -14.87
CA SER A 177 -2.53 37.65 -14.52
C SER A 177 -3.40 38.55 -13.66
N ALA A 178 -4.71 38.52 -13.88
CA ALA A 178 -5.70 39.26 -13.08
C ALA A 178 -5.70 38.84 -11.60
N PHE A 179 -5.17 37.66 -11.28
CA PHE A 179 -4.96 37.19 -9.91
C PHE A 179 -3.87 38.01 -9.21
N GLN A 180 -4.31 38.97 -8.38
CA GLN A 180 -3.41 39.78 -7.57
C GLN A 180 -3.05 39.06 -6.27
N VAL A 181 -1.74 38.85 -6.06
CA VAL A 181 -1.17 38.49 -4.77
C VAL A 181 -1.01 39.78 -3.96
N SER A 182 -1.69 39.91 -2.82
CA SER A 182 -1.67 41.14 -2.01
C SER A 182 -0.53 41.19 -0.99
N MET A 183 0.37 40.21 -0.97
CA MET A 183 1.54 40.22 -0.09
C MET A 183 2.55 41.30 -0.49
N LYS A 184 2.90 42.16 0.47
CA LYS A 184 4.02 43.10 0.36
C LYS A 184 5.31 42.39 0.75
N CYS A 185 6.10 41.98 -0.23
CA CYS A 185 7.33 41.23 -0.03
C CYS A 185 8.51 42.19 0.24
N GLU A 186 8.59 42.69 1.46
CA GLU A 186 9.57 43.69 1.89
C GLU A 186 10.20 43.27 3.23
N GLY A 187 10.95 42.17 3.25
CA GLY A 187 11.71 41.80 4.45
C GLY A 187 12.55 40.52 4.39
N SER A 188 13.47 40.39 5.34
CA SER A 188 14.25 39.17 5.58
C SER A 188 13.39 37.98 6.05
N ASN A 189 12.21 38.27 6.62
CA ASN A 189 11.23 37.26 7.04
C ASN A 189 10.73 36.40 5.88
N ASP A 190 10.69 36.94 4.65
CA ASP A 190 10.23 36.22 3.46
C ASP A 190 11.20 35.09 3.08
N LEU A 191 12.51 35.36 3.18
CA LEU A 191 13.56 34.37 2.92
C LEU A 191 13.52 33.25 3.96
N ILE A 192 13.34 33.58 5.24
CA ILE A 192 13.23 32.59 6.32
C ILE A 192 12.00 31.70 6.08
N LEU A 193 10.85 32.31 5.77
CA LEU A 193 9.61 31.60 5.50
C LEU A 193 9.71 30.70 4.27
N LEU A 194 10.47 31.11 3.25
CA LEU A 194 10.75 30.28 2.08
C LEU A 194 11.62 29.06 2.41
N ILE A 195 12.74 29.25 3.10
CA ILE A 195 13.64 28.14 3.47
C ILE A 195 12.88 27.15 4.35
N PHE A 196 12.14 27.65 5.34
CA PHE A 196 11.35 26.83 6.25
C PHE A 196 10.20 26.10 5.53
N GLY A 197 9.45 26.80 4.68
CA GLY A 197 8.38 26.23 3.86
C GLY A 197 8.89 25.12 2.94
N MET A 198 10.05 25.30 2.31
CA MET A 198 10.65 24.28 1.45
C MET A 198 11.10 23.04 2.22
N LEU A 199 11.69 23.21 3.40
CA LEU A 199 12.07 22.07 4.25
C LEU A 199 10.84 21.25 4.65
N LEU A 200 9.76 21.94 5.08
CA LEU A 200 8.49 21.28 5.40
C LEU A 200 7.86 20.61 4.19
N PHE A 201 7.91 21.24 3.01
CA PHE A 201 7.42 20.64 1.77
C PHE A 201 8.18 19.36 1.45
N VAL A 202 9.52 19.35 1.48
CA VAL A 202 10.31 18.15 1.16
C VAL A 202 9.98 17.01 2.11
N LEU A 203 9.89 17.29 3.42
CA LEU A 203 9.50 16.32 4.43
C LEU A 203 8.09 15.76 4.16
N TYR A 204 7.12 16.64 3.93
CA TYR A 204 5.74 16.28 3.70
C TYR A 204 5.53 15.54 2.37
N PHE A 205 6.20 15.98 1.30
CA PHE A 205 6.22 15.33 0.00
C PHE A 205 6.79 13.92 0.11
N GLY A 206 7.95 13.75 0.76
CA GLY A 206 8.56 12.44 0.96
C GLY A 206 7.66 11.50 1.76
N PHE A 207 7.06 11.99 2.84
CA PHE A 207 6.10 11.22 3.65
C PHE A 207 4.88 10.79 2.83
N THR A 208 4.19 11.72 2.20
CA THR A 208 2.98 11.43 1.41
C THR A 208 3.28 10.54 0.21
N PHE A 209 4.43 10.73 -0.45
CA PHE A 209 4.92 9.87 -1.54
C PHE A 209 5.06 8.42 -1.07
N LEU A 210 5.71 8.18 0.08
CA LEU A 210 5.82 6.83 0.66
C LEU A 210 4.44 6.23 0.97
N MET A 211 3.55 7.01 1.57
CA MET A 211 2.20 6.53 1.90
C MET A 211 1.40 6.16 0.65
N ARG A 212 1.45 6.97 -0.43
CA ARG A 212 0.79 6.66 -1.71
C ARG A 212 1.41 5.47 -2.44
N LEU A 213 2.72 5.28 -2.31
CA LEU A 213 3.46 4.24 -3.01
C LEU A 213 3.17 2.84 -2.45
N PHE A 214 3.11 2.73 -1.12
CA PHE A 214 3.02 1.44 -0.45
C PHE A 214 1.63 1.12 0.07
N ILE A 215 0.85 2.12 0.47
CA ILE A 215 -0.49 1.89 0.99
C ILE A 215 -1.44 1.96 -0.20
N PHE A 216 -1.91 0.80 -0.65
CA PHE A 216 -2.93 0.65 -1.68
C PHE A 216 -3.72 -0.63 -1.44
N GLU A 217 -4.96 -0.66 -1.94
CA GLU A 217 -5.84 -1.81 -1.74
C GLU A 217 -5.54 -2.88 -2.81
N VAL A 218 -4.88 -3.97 -2.37
CA VAL A 218 -4.44 -5.08 -3.22
C VAL A 218 -5.53 -6.14 -3.42
N GLU A 219 -6.62 -6.09 -2.62
CA GLU A 219 -7.71 -7.06 -2.69
C GLU A 219 -8.54 -6.92 -3.98
N ALA A 220 -8.10 -7.58 -5.06
CA ALA A 220 -8.79 -7.56 -6.36
C ALA A 220 -10.26 -7.99 -6.26
N LYS A 221 -10.58 -8.90 -5.33
CA LYS A 221 -11.93 -9.46 -5.16
C LYS A 221 -12.92 -8.52 -4.45
N LYS A 222 -12.48 -7.74 -3.45
CA LYS A 222 -13.37 -6.97 -2.55
C LYS A 222 -13.09 -5.47 -2.54
N GLY A 223 -11.95 -5.01 -3.05
CA GLY A 223 -11.54 -3.61 -2.93
C GLY A 223 -12.24 -2.62 -3.86
N GLY A 224 -13.40 -2.99 -4.39
CA GLY A 224 -14.24 -2.10 -5.18
C GLY A 224 -13.58 -1.59 -6.47
N PRO A 225 -14.04 -0.44 -6.99
CA PRO A 225 -13.58 0.09 -8.26
C PRO A 225 -12.12 0.59 -8.22
N PHE A 226 -11.61 0.94 -7.05
CA PHE A 226 -10.31 1.60 -6.89
C PHE A 226 -9.20 0.69 -6.35
N ALA A 227 -9.43 -0.62 -6.25
CA ALA A 227 -8.36 -1.58 -5.98
C ALA A 227 -7.30 -1.55 -7.08
N LEU A 228 -6.02 -1.47 -6.68
CA LEU A 228 -4.88 -1.25 -7.57
C LEU A 228 -3.91 -2.43 -7.51
N GLN A 229 -3.21 -2.67 -8.63
CA GLN A 229 -2.11 -3.64 -8.68
C GLN A 229 -0.86 -3.13 -7.97
N THR A 230 -0.57 -1.83 -8.10
CA THR A 230 0.60 -1.16 -7.50
C THR A 230 0.24 0.28 -7.13
N GLY A 231 0.95 0.86 -6.16
CA GLY A 231 0.81 2.27 -5.79
C GLY A 231 1.49 3.27 -6.74
N VAL A 232 2.03 2.82 -7.88
CA VAL A 232 2.78 3.67 -8.82
C VAL A 232 1.91 4.76 -9.42
N TYR A 233 0.67 4.44 -9.82
CA TYR A 233 -0.21 5.42 -10.46
C TYR A 233 -0.63 6.55 -9.49
N PRO A 234 -1.09 6.28 -8.25
CA PRO A 234 -1.31 7.34 -7.26
C PRO A 234 -0.09 8.23 -7.02
N CYS A 235 1.13 7.68 -6.97
CA CYS A 235 2.36 8.49 -6.88
C CYS A 235 2.57 9.35 -8.13
N PHE A 236 2.31 8.80 -9.31
CA PHE A 236 2.43 9.53 -10.56
C PHE A 236 1.43 10.70 -10.62
N VAL A 237 0.19 10.47 -10.19
CA VAL A 237 -0.81 11.54 -9.99
C VAL A 237 -0.26 12.59 -9.05
N GLN A 238 0.17 12.17 -7.85
CA GLN A 238 0.71 13.09 -6.83
C GLN A 238 1.84 13.97 -7.38
N VAL A 239 2.88 13.35 -7.96
CA VAL A 239 4.05 14.05 -8.53
C VAL A 239 3.62 15.05 -9.58
N LEU A 240 2.83 14.62 -10.57
CA LEU A 240 2.45 15.49 -11.69
C LEU A 240 1.47 16.59 -11.26
N THR A 241 0.54 16.32 -10.35
CA THR A 241 -0.37 17.36 -9.84
C THR A 241 0.36 18.39 -8.99
N THR A 242 1.46 18.03 -8.31
CA THR A 242 2.32 18.97 -7.57
C THR A 242 3.13 19.87 -8.48
N LEU A 243 3.46 19.42 -9.70
CA LEU A 243 4.12 20.28 -10.68
C LEU A 243 3.20 21.42 -11.15
N LEU A 244 1.87 21.24 -11.16
CA LEU A 244 0.93 22.28 -11.60
C LEU A 244 1.03 23.58 -10.78
N PRO A 245 0.89 23.59 -9.44
CA PRO A 245 1.02 24.82 -8.66
C PRO A 245 2.45 25.38 -8.73
N ILE A 246 3.49 24.54 -8.75
CA ILE A 246 4.89 24.99 -8.84
C ILE A 246 5.11 25.74 -10.16
N VAL A 247 4.74 25.13 -11.29
CA VAL A 247 4.84 25.74 -12.62
C VAL A 247 3.97 27.00 -12.70
N GLY A 248 2.76 26.96 -12.13
CA GLY A 248 1.86 28.11 -12.09
C GLY A 248 2.42 29.31 -11.31
N ILE A 249 3.24 29.08 -10.29
CA ILE A 249 3.93 30.15 -9.55
C ILE A 249 5.14 30.65 -10.34
N ILE A 250 6.00 29.75 -10.84
CA ILE A 250 7.25 30.09 -11.52
C ILE A 250 6.99 30.81 -12.86
N LEU A 251 6.02 30.32 -13.64
CA LEU A 251 5.69 30.84 -14.97
C LEU A 251 4.47 31.78 -14.95
N ARG A 252 4.23 32.49 -13.84
CA ARG A 252 3.04 33.36 -13.67
C ARG A 252 2.91 34.47 -14.72
N SER A 253 4.00 34.86 -15.37
CA SER A 253 4.00 35.85 -16.46
C SER A 253 3.71 35.24 -17.84
N GLN A 254 3.69 33.91 -17.96
CA GLN A 254 3.54 33.17 -19.21
C GLN A 254 2.33 32.23 -19.14
N GLN A 255 1.13 32.81 -19.20
CA GLN A 255 -0.13 32.06 -19.08
C GLN A 255 -0.26 30.92 -20.10
N ALA A 256 0.15 31.15 -21.35
CA ALA A 256 0.16 30.14 -22.40
C ALA A 256 1.10 28.97 -22.07
N ALA A 257 2.25 29.23 -21.44
CA ALA A 257 3.19 28.19 -21.04
C ALA A 257 2.63 27.34 -19.88
N VAL A 258 2.02 27.98 -18.88
CA VAL A 258 1.30 27.28 -17.79
C VAL A 258 0.20 26.38 -18.37
N ALA A 259 -0.58 26.90 -19.32
CA ALA A 259 -1.62 26.13 -19.99
C ALA A 259 -1.05 24.92 -20.74
N GLY A 260 -0.01 25.12 -21.55
CA GLY A 260 0.63 24.07 -22.34
C GLY A 260 1.19 22.94 -21.47
N ILE A 261 1.86 23.28 -20.37
CA ILE A 261 2.37 22.29 -19.40
C ILE A 261 1.21 21.58 -18.69
N GLY A 262 0.15 22.30 -18.32
CA GLY A 262 -1.05 21.72 -17.72
C GLY A 262 -1.77 20.71 -18.63
N ILE A 263 -1.85 21.01 -19.93
CA ILE A 263 -2.37 20.09 -20.96
C ILE A 263 -1.49 18.84 -21.03
N ALA A 264 -0.16 19.01 -21.11
CA ALA A 264 0.77 17.88 -21.19
C ALA A 264 0.69 16.95 -19.97
N ILE A 265 0.65 17.52 -18.76
CA ILE A 265 0.46 16.79 -17.51
C ILE A 265 -0.86 16.03 -17.52
N SER A 266 -1.97 16.71 -17.83
CA SER A 266 -3.31 16.10 -17.83
C SER A 266 -3.41 14.98 -18.86
N PHE A 267 -2.77 15.14 -20.02
CA PHE A 267 -2.70 14.13 -21.07
C PHE A 267 -1.92 12.88 -20.62
N LEU A 268 -0.76 13.06 -20.00
CA LEU A 268 0.02 11.95 -19.42
C LEU A 268 -0.77 11.19 -18.35
N LEU A 269 -1.44 11.92 -17.46
CA LEU A 269 -2.30 11.35 -16.42
C LEU A 269 -3.53 10.63 -16.99
N THR A 270 -4.01 11.04 -18.16
CA THR A 270 -5.16 10.42 -18.84
C THR A 270 -4.74 9.16 -19.63
N ILE A 271 -3.57 9.18 -20.29
CA ILE A 271 -3.07 8.02 -21.05
C ILE A 271 -2.75 6.85 -20.12
N TYR A 272 -2.21 7.11 -18.93
CA TYR A 272 -1.81 6.06 -18.02
C TYR A 272 -2.95 5.06 -17.72
N PRO A 273 -4.15 5.48 -17.26
CA PRO A 273 -5.27 4.56 -17.03
C PRO A 273 -5.82 3.95 -18.32
N ILE A 274 -5.74 4.63 -19.47
CA ILE A 274 -6.13 4.06 -20.78
C ILE A 274 -5.19 2.91 -21.18
N GLY A 275 -3.89 3.13 -21.11
CA GLY A 275 -2.86 2.25 -21.61
C GLY A 275 -2.50 1.12 -20.64
N LEU A 276 -2.16 1.48 -19.40
CA LEU A 276 -1.63 0.57 -18.38
C LEU A 276 -2.72 -0.02 -17.49
N GLN A 277 -3.91 0.57 -17.42
CA GLN A 277 -5.06 0.02 -16.69
C GLN A 277 -4.69 -0.39 -15.24
N PRO A 278 -4.11 0.51 -14.41
CA PRO A 278 -3.59 0.16 -13.08
C PRO A 278 -4.63 -0.42 -12.13
N TYR A 279 -5.91 -0.09 -12.31
CA TYR A 279 -7.00 -0.61 -11.50
C TYR A 279 -7.44 -2.00 -11.96
N PHE A 280 -7.83 -2.83 -11.00
CA PHE A 280 -8.43 -4.14 -11.26
C PHE A 280 -9.80 -4.02 -11.93
N SER A 281 -10.61 -3.05 -11.48
CA SER A 281 -11.92 -2.77 -12.05
C SER A 281 -11.82 -1.83 -13.26
N PRO A 282 -12.57 -2.08 -14.34
CA PRO A 282 -12.60 -1.18 -15.50
C PRO A 282 -13.17 0.20 -15.13
N TRP A 283 -14.05 0.25 -14.13
CA TRP A 283 -14.67 1.48 -13.65
C TRP A 283 -13.65 2.42 -12.99
N GLY A 284 -12.71 1.89 -12.21
CA GLY A 284 -11.65 2.71 -11.60
C GLY A 284 -10.79 3.40 -12.65
N ASN A 285 -10.33 2.65 -13.66
CA ASN A 285 -9.58 3.21 -14.79
C ASN A 285 -10.39 4.28 -15.54
N THR A 286 -11.69 4.02 -15.75
CA THR A 286 -12.61 4.94 -16.44
C THR A 286 -12.79 6.24 -15.65
N ILE A 287 -13.10 6.16 -14.35
CA ILE A 287 -13.33 7.34 -13.51
C ILE A 287 -12.08 8.23 -13.48
N TYR A 288 -10.90 7.65 -13.28
CA TYR A 288 -9.66 8.43 -13.28
C TYR A 288 -9.33 9.01 -14.64
N ALA A 289 -9.50 8.27 -15.74
CA ALA A 289 -9.27 8.80 -17.08
C ALA A 289 -10.22 9.98 -17.39
N CYS A 290 -11.50 9.86 -17.04
CA CYS A 290 -12.49 10.95 -17.18
C CYS A 290 -12.08 12.17 -16.34
N ALA A 291 -11.77 11.96 -15.06
CA ALA A 291 -11.37 13.01 -14.13
C ALA A 291 -10.15 13.78 -14.62
N MET A 292 -9.08 13.09 -15.04
CA MET A 292 -7.86 13.72 -15.53
C MET A 292 -8.07 14.42 -16.87
N SER A 293 -8.95 13.88 -17.74
CA SER A 293 -9.29 14.55 -18.99
C SER A 293 -10.09 15.84 -18.78
N ALA A 294 -10.94 15.92 -17.75
CA ALA A 294 -11.66 17.14 -17.41
C ALA A 294 -10.70 18.26 -17.00
N ILE A 295 -9.63 17.94 -16.26
CA ILE A 295 -8.54 18.87 -15.96
C ILE A 295 -7.85 19.31 -17.26
N GLY A 296 -7.59 18.38 -18.18
CA GLY A 296 -7.00 18.72 -19.48
C GLY A 296 -7.85 19.73 -20.27
N VAL A 297 -9.18 19.56 -20.28
CA VAL A 297 -10.10 20.48 -20.95
C VAL A 297 -10.03 21.88 -20.36
N THR A 298 -9.96 22.02 -19.03
CA THR A 298 -9.87 23.36 -18.40
C THR A 298 -8.55 24.05 -18.76
N PHE A 299 -7.44 23.34 -18.90
CA PHE A 299 -6.20 23.94 -19.43
C PHE A 299 -6.27 24.26 -20.92
N ILE A 300 -6.98 23.47 -21.74
CA ILE A 300 -7.22 23.80 -23.17
C ILE A 300 -7.98 25.12 -23.29
N ILE A 301 -9.04 25.30 -22.50
CA ILE A 301 -9.79 26.56 -22.48
C ILE A 301 -8.90 27.69 -21.98
N GLY A 302 -8.15 27.49 -20.90
CA GLY A 302 -7.20 28.48 -20.40
C GLY A 302 -6.12 28.88 -21.41
N LEU A 303 -5.71 27.97 -22.32
CA LEU A 303 -4.83 28.29 -23.43
C LEU A 303 -5.54 29.16 -24.48
N LEU A 304 -6.78 28.83 -24.84
CA LEU A 304 -7.57 29.63 -25.78
C LEU A 304 -7.79 31.06 -25.26
N CYS A 305 -8.09 31.22 -23.95
CA CYS A 305 -8.22 32.52 -23.31
C CYS A 305 -6.95 33.39 -23.43
N SER A 306 -5.77 32.77 -23.48
CA SER A 306 -4.51 33.51 -23.62
C SER A 306 -4.26 34.08 -25.03
N PHE A 307 -4.99 33.59 -26.05
CA PHE A 307 -4.87 34.03 -27.44
C PHE A 307 -6.07 34.83 -27.94
N LEU A 308 -7.23 34.65 -27.33
CA LEU A 308 -8.47 35.30 -27.73
C LEU A 308 -8.70 36.57 -26.90
N ASP A 309 -9.22 37.62 -27.56
CA ASP A 309 -9.60 38.85 -26.87
C ASP A 309 -10.91 38.65 -26.08
N THR A 310 -10.78 38.28 -24.82
CA THR A 310 -11.90 37.99 -23.90
C THR A 310 -12.69 39.23 -23.49
N THR A 311 -12.26 40.44 -23.87
CA THR A 311 -13.02 41.68 -23.63
C THR A 311 -14.30 41.73 -24.47
N GLN A 312 -14.33 41.02 -25.60
CA GLN A 312 -15.48 40.98 -26.49
C GLN A 312 -16.51 39.94 -25.98
N THR A 313 -17.74 40.40 -25.71
CA THR A 313 -18.80 39.55 -25.13
C THR A 313 -19.08 38.29 -25.96
N TRP A 314 -19.05 38.39 -27.29
CA TRP A 314 -19.30 37.23 -28.15
C TRP A 314 -18.20 36.17 -28.05
N VAL A 315 -16.95 36.57 -27.82
CA VAL A 315 -15.81 35.66 -27.60
C VAL A 315 -15.99 34.91 -26.28
N SER A 316 -16.37 35.61 -25.21
CA SER A 316 -16.68 35.00 -23.91
C SER A 316 -17.79 33.96 -24.00
N VAL A 317 -18.91 34.31 -24.66
CA VAL A 317 -20.04 33.38 -24.89
C VAL A 317 -19.59 32.14 -25.67
N PHE A 318 -18.79 32.33 -26.73
CA PHE A 318 -18.24 31.24 -27.52
C PHE A 318 -17.36 30.30 -26.68
N ILE A 319 -16.46 30.86 -25.85
CA ILE A 319 -15.58 30.09 -24.97
C ILE A 319 -16.39 29.24 -23.99
N TRP A 320 -17.45 29.79 -23.39
CA TRP A 320 -18.30 29.04 -22.45
C TRP A 320 -19.09 27.92 -23.12
N ILE A 321 -19.66 28.15 -24.31
CA ILE A 321 -20.33 27.11 -25.10
C ILE A 321 -19.33 25.99 -25.44
N LEU A 322 -18.14 26.36 -25.91
CA LEU A 322 -17.08 25.42 -26.22
C LEU A 322 -16.65 24.63 -24.98
N PHE A 323 -16.48 25.29 -23.84
CA PHE A 323 -16.13 24.66 -22.58
C PHE A 323 -17.17 23.60 -22.17
N ILE A 324 -18.46 23.92 -22.21
CA ILE A 324 -19.54 22.97 -21.86
C ILE A 324 -19.50 21.74 -22.77
N ILE A 325 -19.33 21.94 -24.08
CA ILE A 325 -19.24 20.84 -25.06
C ILE A 325 -18.02 19.98 -24.77
N LEU A 326 -16.85 20.58 -24.54
CA LEU A 326 -15.60 19.86 -24.34
C LEU A 326 -15.55 19.15 -22.98
N VAL A 327 -15.99 19.78 -21.90
CA VAL A 327 -15.90 19.24 -20.53
C VAL A 327 -16.84 18.05 -20.33
N ILE A 328 -17.91 17.95 -21.13
CA ILE A 328 -18.80 16.79 -21.15
C ILE A 328 -18.33 15.80 -22.21
N GLY A 329 -18.09 16.26 -23.44
CA GLY A 329 -17.79 15.40 -24.60
C GLY A 329 -16.49 14.63 -24.47
N ILE A 330 -15.38 15.30 -24.11
CA ILE A 330 -14.06 14.66 -24.05
C ILE A 330 -14.01 13.59 -22.94
N PRO A 331 -14.42 13.86 -21.69
CA PRO A 331 -14.43 12.81 -20.66
C PRO A 331 -15.36 11.64 -21.00
N LEU A 332 -16.51 11.86 -21.63
CA LEU A 332 -17.39 10.76 -22.06
C LEU A 332 -16.73 9.87 -23.12
N ILE A 333 -16.11 10.47 -24.14
CA ILE A 333 -15.39 9.73 -25.19
C ILE A 333 -14.23 8.95 -24.58
N ILE A 334 -13.40 9.61 -23.76
CA ILE A 334 -12.26 8.98 -23.09
C ILE A 334 -12.71 7.88 -22.15
N GLY A 335 -13.78 8.10 -21.38
CA GLY A 335 -14.36 7.11 -20.51
C GLY A 335 -14.81 5.87 -21.29
N PHE A 336 -15.55 6.07 -22.39
CA PHE A 336 -15.97 4.98 -23.26
C PHE A 336 -14.78 4.21 -23.85
N LEU A 337 -13.76 4.92 -24.36
CA LEU A 337 -12.55 4.30 -24.91
C LEU A 337 -11.78 3.53 -23.83
N THR A 338 -11.64 4.09 -22.63
CA THR A 338 -10.96 3.46 -21.49
C THR A 338 -11.68 2.18 -21.07
N TYR A 339 -13.00 2.25 -20.90
CA TYR A 339 -13.81 1.10 -20.53
C TYR A 339 -13.77 0.00 -21.60
N LYS A 340 -13.93 0.37 -22.87
CA LYS A 340 -13.85 -0.55 -24.01
C LYS A 340 -12.46 -1.19 -24.09
N ARG A 341 -11.39 -0.42 -23.89
CA ARG A 341 -10.01 -0.90 -23.86
C ARG A 341 -9.80 -1.89 -22.72
N ALA A 342 -10.21 -1.54 -21.50
CA ALA A 342 -10.11 -2.40 -20.33
C ALA A 342 -10.74 -3.78 -20.60
N ARG A 343 -11.99 -3.79 -21.10
CA ARG A 343 -12.71 -5.03 -21.45
C ARG A 343 -12.14 -5.77 -22.66
N SER A 344 -11.43 -5.09 -23.55
CA SER A 344 -10.78 -5.73 -24.71
C SER A 344 -9.53 -6.52 -24.32
N LEU A 345 -8.90 -6.18 -23.19
CA LEU A 345 -7.70 -6.85 -22.69
C LEU A 345 -8.00 -8.13 -21.92
N TRP A 346 -9.26 -8.33 -21.52
CA TRP A 346 -9.69 -9.53 -20.80
C TRP A 346 -9.71 -10.75 -21.70
N ALA A 347 -9.44 -11.91 -21.12
CA ALA A 347 -9.52 -13.19 -21.82
C ALA A 347 -10.96 -13.59 -22.17
N MET A 348 -11.94 -13.11 -21.41
CA MET A 348 -13.35 -13.50 -21.53
C MET A 348 -14.29 -12.35 -21.13
N ARG A 349 -15.49 -12.32 -21.71
CA ARG A 349 -16.60 -11.42 -21.36
C ARG A 349 -17.81 -12.16 -20.76
N GLU A 350 -18.75 -11.40 -20.18
CA GLU A 350 -19.96 -11.95 -19.56
C GLU A 350 -20.90 -12.67 -20.54
N ASP A 351 -20.92 -12.22 -21.79
CA ASP A 351 -21.80 -12.68 -22.87
C ASP A 351 -21.17 -13.75 -23.78
N GLU A 352 -19.94 -14.19 -23.46
CA GLU A 352 -19.19 -15.18 -24.23
C GLU A 352 -19.20 -16.55 -23.53
N GLU A 353 -19.19 -17.63 -24.32
CA GLU A 353 -18.87 -18.96 -23.81
C GLU A 353 -17.41 -19.02 -23.31
N VAL A 354 -17.12 -19.90 -22.36
CA VAL A 354 -15.75 -20.04 -21.84
C VAL A 354 -14.86 -20.56 -22.96
N PRO A 355 -13.81 -19.82 -23.37
CA PRO A 355 -12.95 -20.26 -24.45
C PRO A 355 -12.16 -21.51 -24.06
N GLU A 356 -12.22 -22.54 -24.90
CA GLU A 356 -11.36 -23.71 -24.77
C GLU A 356 -9.90 -23.30 -25.00
N TYR A 357 -9.09 -23.42 -23.96
CA TYR A 357 -7.65 -23.25 -24.09
C TYR A 357 -7.09 -24.47 -24.84
N LYS A 358 -6.71 -24.29 -26.11
CA LYS A 358 -6.01 -25.30 -26.92
C LYS A 358 -4.61 -25.56 -26.37
N SER A 359 -4.51 -26.16 -25.19
CA SER A 359 -3.27 -26.75 -24.71
C SER A 359 -3.06 -28.04 -25.47
N LYS A 360 -1.95 -28.16 -26.22
CA LYS A 360 -1.46 -29.48 -26.66
C LYS A 360 -1.39 -30.36 -25.41
N LYS A 361 -2.21 -31.42 -25.40
CA LYS A 361 -2.39 -32.44 -24.34
C LYS A 361 -1.24 -32.44 -23.31
N ASN A 362 -1.47 -31.83 -22.17
CA ASN A 362 -0.68 -32.03 -20.96
C ASN A 362 -1.67 -32.42 -19.85
N PRO A 363 -1.76 -33.70 -19.44
CA PRO A 363 -2.77 -34.18 -18.49
C PRO A 363 -2.56 -33.75 -17.03
N LEU A 364 -1.67 -32.80 -16.73
CA LEU A 364 -1.17 -32.62 -15.36
C LEU A 364 -2.07 -31.80 -14.41
N VAL A 365 -3.23 -31.29 -14.86
CA VAL A 365 -4.07 -30.39 -14.03
C VAL A 365 -5.36 -31.06 -13.51
N VAL A 366 -5.62 -32.34 -13.82
CA VAL A 366 -6.87 -33.01 -13.41
C VAL A 366 -6.80 -33.63 -12.00
N LEU A 367 -5.66 -33.62 -11.30
CA LEU A 367 -5.54 -34.29 -10.00
C LEU A 367 -6.11 -33.54 -8.77
N SER A 368 -6.87 -32.45 -8.91
CA SER A 368 -7.52 -31.79 -7.75
C SER A 368 -8.99 -32.14 -7.54
N ASN A 369 -9.58 -33.01 -8.36
CA ASN A 369 -10.94 -33.50 -8.15
C ASN A 369 -10.89 -34.94 -7.65
N ALA A 370 -10.50 -35.14 -6.39
CA ALA A 370 -10.92 -36.34 -5.68
C ALA A 370 -12.40 -36.16 -5.28
N PRO A 371 -13.30 -37.12 -5.56
CA PRO A 371 -14.66 -37.07 -5.07
C PRO A 371 -14.65 -37.17 -3.54
N GLN A 372 -15.46 -36.32 -2.89
CA GLN A 372 -15.84 -36.50 -1.49
C GLN A 372 -16.41 -37.93 -1.34
N GLN A 373 -15.65 -38.83 -0.73
CA GLN A 373 -16.19 -40.12 -0.30
C GLN A 373 -17.19 -39.85 0.84
N GLN A 374 -18.45 -40.15 0.54
CA GLN A 374 -19.50 -40.35 1.52
C GLN A 374 -19.08 -41.49 2.46
N ILE A 375 -19.15 -41.24 3.76
CA ILE A 375 -19.00 -42.22 4.83
C ILE A 375 -20.27 -43.10 4.82
N PRO A 376 -20.20 -44.43 4.60
CA PRO A 376 -21.29 -45.31 4.93
C PRO A 376 -21.26 -45.58 6.44
N GLN A 377 -22.43 -45.44 7.06
CA GLN A 377 -22.70 -45.93 8.41
C GLN A 377 -22.43 -47.44 8.48
N SER A 378 -21.57 -47.87 9.41
CA SER A 378 -21.50 -49.27 9.83
C SER A 378 -21.79 -49.35 11.32
N SER A 379 -22.95 -49.94 11.58
CA SER A 379 -23.49 -50.42 12.85
C SER A 379 -22.48 -51.22 13.68
N SER A 380 -22.59 -50.99 14.99
CA SER A 380 -22.07 -51.79 16.10
C SER A 380 -22.21 -53.29 15.89
N LEU A 381 -21.13 -54.05 16.05
CA LEU A 381 -21.15 -55.45 16.47
C LEU A 381 -19.79 -55.82 17.10
N THR A 382 -19.83 -56.05 18.40
CA THR A 382 -18.82 -56.72 19.23
C THR A 382 -18.57 -58.14 18.71
N PRO A 383 -17.33 -58.67 18.76
CA PRO A 383 -17.02 -59.72 19.76
C PRO A 383 -15.56 -59.65 20.26
N ARG A 384 -15.31 -59.78 21.57
CA ARG A 384 -14.99 -61.00 22.35
C ARG A 384 -13.48 -61.24 22.50
N ILE A 385 -13.11 -61.38 23.77
CA ILE A 385 -11.76 -61.52 24.34
C ILE A 385 -11.26 -62.97 24.27
N ALA A 386 -9.92 -63.13 24.20
CA ALA A 386 -9.03 -64.17 24.75
C ALA A 386 -8.23 -65.03 23.71
N PRO A 387 -7.09 -65.69 24.08
CA PRO A 387 -5.79 -65.12 24.49
C PRO A 387 -4.53 -65.87 23.92
N VAL A 388 -3.32 -65.52 24.42
CA VAL A 388 -1.99 -66.24 24.41
C VAL A 388 -1.24 -66.25 23.03
N THR A 389 0.08 -66.05 22.86
CA THR A 389 1.28 -66.53 23.57
C THR A 389 2.56 -65.69 23.32
N ASN A 390 3.44 -65.72 24.33
CA ASN A 390 4.84 -65.28 24.36
C ASN A 390 5.74 -65.92 23.27
N ASN A 391 6.76 -65.17 22.82
CA ASN A 391 8.18 -65.53 22.95
C ASN A 391 9.13 -64.47 22.35
N THR A 392 10.13 -64.08 23.13
CA THR A 392 11.41 -63.42 22.78
C THR A 392 12.54 -64.32 23.31
N PRO A 393 13.85 -64.04 23.10
CA PRO A 393 14.57 -63.35 22.02
C PRO A 393 15.74 -64.22 21.47
N PHE A 394 16.45 -63.78 20.43
CA PHE A 394 17.87 -64.13 20.27
C PHE A 394 18.67 -63.05 19.55
N ALA A 395 19.83 -62.74 20.12
CA ALA A 395 20.86 -61.83 19.64
C ALA A 395 21.86 -62.58 18.74
N THR A 396 22.58 -61.85 17.89
CA THR A 396 23.92 -62.26 17.43
C THR A 396 24.80 -61.03 17.20
N LEU A 397 25.93 -61.04 17.92
CA LEU A 397 27.11 -60.22 17.70
C LEU A 397 27.71 -60.53 16.32
N ASN A 398 28.42 -59.55 15.74
CA ASN A 398 29.75 -59.86 15.21
C ASN A 398 30.70 -58.67 15.30
N SER A 399 31.90 -58.96 15.81
CA SER A 399 33.04 -58.08 15.97
C SER A 399 33.92 -58.07 14.71
N GLY A 400 34.78 -57.05 14.59
CA GLY A 400 35.78 -56.97 13.53
C GLY A 400 36.59 -55.69 13.60
N SER A 401 37.48 -55.63 14.59
CA SER A 401 38.56 -54.66 14.79
C SER A 401 39.57 -54.65 13.63
N ASN A 402 40.14 -53.47 13.31
CA ASN A 402 41.55 -53.31 12.95
C ASN A 402 42.00 -51.85 13.11
N ASP A 403 42.97 -51.66 14.00
CA ASP A 403 43.81 -50.47 14.16
C ASP A 403 44.76 -50.28 12.97
N LEU A 404 45.10 -49.03 12.64
CA LEU A 404 46.47 -48.55 12.38
C LEU A 404 46.45 -47.05 12.00
N SER A 405 47.07 -46.23 12.85
CA SER A 405 47.51 -44.83 12.59
C SER A 405 48.87 -44.82 11.85
N PRO A 406 49.54 -43.68 11.66
CA PRO A 406 49.18 -42.49 10.86
C PRO A 406 50.27 -42.20 9.80
N ASN A 407 50.04 -41.26 8.87
CA ASN A 407 51.17 -40.61 8.19
C ASN A 407 50.93 -39.10 7.92
N MET A 408 52.04 -38.38 8.03
CA MET A 408 52.19 -36.96 8.25
C MET A 408 52.63 -36.25 6.95
N SER A 409 52.44 -34.93 6.93
CA SER A 409 53.19 -33.90 6.17
C SER A 409 52.76 -33.56 4.73
N ALA A 410 52.28 -32.31 4.54
CA ALA A 410 53.04 -31.27 3.83
C ALA A 410 52.43 -29.86 4.03
N ARG A 411 53.28 -28.95 4.52
CA ARG A 411 53.15 -27.49 4.64
C ARG A 411 53.03 -26.77 3.28
N LYS A 412 52.34 -25.61 3.25
CA LYS A 412 52.97 -24.35 2.81
C LYS A 412 52.24 -23.11 3.33
N ASN A 413 53.06 -22.15 3.78
CA ASN A 413 52.76 -20.90 4.48
C ASN A 413 52.26 -19.77 3.56
N LEU A 414 51.53 -18.80 4.14
CA LEU A 414 51.88 -17.37 4.05
C LEU A 414 51.18 -16.60 5.17
N ALA A 415 51.97 -15.74 5.83
CA ALA A 415 51.65 -14.95 7.01
C ALA A 415 51.99 -13.47 6.76
N LEU A 416 51.71 -12.63 7.78
CA LEU A 416 52.01 -11.20 8.02
C LEU A 416 50.92 -10.20 7.59
N ASN A 417 50.54 -9.17 8.38
CA ASN A 417 51.10 -8.62 9.62
C ASN A 417 50.12 -7.65 10.34
N ASN A 418 50.12 -7.68 11.70
CA ASN A 418 50.20 -6.61 12.74
C ASN A 418 49.45 -5.26 12.60
N SER A 419 48.99 -4.53 13.64
CA SER A 419 49.37 -4.34 15.06
C SER A 419 48.27 -3.49 15.78
N SER A 420 47.66 -3.91 16.90
CA SER A 420 47.91 -3.55 18.33
C SER A 420 47.89 -2.06 18.74
N GLN A 421 47.02 -1.68 19.70
CA GLN A 421 47.44 -1.06 20.99
C GLN A 421 46.30 -0.93 22.02
N TYR A 422 46.60 -1.38 23.24
CA TYR A 422 45.88 -1.16 24.50
C TYR A 422 46.64 -0.08 25.29
N SER A 423 45.93 0.76 26.05
CA SER A 423 46.38 1.19 27.39
C SER A 423 45.26 1.90 28.18
N SER A 424 45.04 1.41 29.39
CA SER A 424 44.35 2.00 30.53
C SER A 424 45.33 2.80 31.40
N ILE A 425 44.84 3.76 32.22
CA ILE A 425 45.13 3.95 33.68
C ILE A 425 44.83 5.40 34.20
N THR A 426 43.96 5.45 35.23
CA THR A 426 43.74 6.34 36.42
C THR A 426 43.82 7.88 36.46
N ASN A 427 42.77 8.44 37.11
CA ASN A 427 42.66 9.47 38.16
C ASN A 427 43.85 10.41 38.46
N ASP A 428 43.61 11.73 38.54
CA ASP A 428 43.48 12.45 39.82
C ASP A 428 43.02 13.93 39.70
N GLN A 429 42.68 14.47 40.87
CA GLN A 429 41.86 15.62 41.27
C GLN A 429 42.39 17.06 41.08
N GLN A 430 41.48 18.01 41.37
CA GLN A 430 41.60 19.38 41.97
C GLN A 430 41.38 20.57 41.02
N LYS A 431 40.74 21.70 41.38
CA LYS A 431 39.95 22.20 42.54
C LYS A 431 39.38 23.59 42.17
N ILE A 432 38.18 23.92 42.70
CA ILE A 432 37.73 25.18 43.35
C ILE A 432 37.61 26.50 42.54
N ALA A 433 36.41 27.09 42.54
CA ALA A 433 36.11 28.38 43.21
C ALA A 433 34.58 28.69 43.30
N TYR A 434 34.17 29.13 44.49
CA TYR A 434 32.83 29.56 44.93
C TYR A 434 32.59 31.06 44.67
N GLY A 435 31.32 31.48 44.62
CA GLY A 435 30.94 32.89 44.81
C GLY A 435 29.42 33.17 44.74
N ASN A 436 28.79 33.37 45.91
CA ASN A 436 27.40 33.83 46.09
C ASN A 436 27.29 35.37 45.96
N ALA A 437 26.13 35.89 45.56
CA ALA A 437 25.25 36.77 46.38
C ALA A 437 24.24 37.64 45.56
N VAL A 438 22.95 37.47 45.90
CA VAL A 438 21.92 38.47 46.28
C VAL A 438 21.69 39.73 45.41
N GLN A 439 20.45 39.91 44.90
CA GLN A 439 19.54 41.04 45.25
C GLN A 439 18.17 40.96 44.52
N ASN A 440 17.09 41.03 45.31
CA ASN A 440 15.74 41.46 44.95
C ASN A 440 15.68 43.01 45.11
N PRO A 441 14.76 43.74 44.44
CA PRO A 441 13.47 44.01 45.08
C PRO A 441 12.24 44.18 44.14
N SER A 442 11.09 44.03 44.79
CA SER A 442 9.70 44.32 44.39
C SER A 442 9.41 45.80 44.08
N MET A 443 8.36 46.10 43.28
CA MET A 443 7.14 46.81 43.76
C MET A 443 6.04 47.12 42.69
N THR A 444 4.81 46.68 43.02
CA THR A 444 3.48 47.35 43.02
C THR A 444 2.78 48.03 41.83
N ASN A 445 1.43 47.85 41.85
CA ASN A 445 0.28 48.70 41.45
C ASN A 445 -0.53 48.18 40.24
N LYS A 446 -1.86 48.31 40.13
CA LYS A 446 -3.02 48.62 41.01
C LYS A 446 -4.28 48.42 40.13
N ILE A 447 -5.33 47.81 40.70
CA ILE A 447 -6.75 48.22 40.69
C ILE A 447 -7.41 48.68 39.35
N SER A 448 -8.20 47.77 38.75
CA SER A 448 -9.66 47.80 38.44
C SER A 448 -10.33 49.01 37.66
N PRO A 449 -11.67 49.01 37.37
CA PRO A 449 -12.23 48.73 36.02
C PRO A 449 -13.34 49.72 35.55
N GLU A 450 -13.77 49.68 34.27
CA GLU A 450 -15.05 50.27 33.82
C GLU A 450 -15.45 49.66 32.45
N ILE A 451 -16.45 48.76 32.37
CA ILE A 451 -17.91 48.97 32.15
C ILE A 451 -18.25 49.56 30.76
N LEU A 452 -18.84 48.73 29.88
CA LEU A 452 -20.17 48.89 29.23
C LEU A 452 -20.38 47.92 28.06
N THR A 453 -21.18 46.86 28.34
CA THR A 453 -22.40 46.43 27.59
C THR A 453 -22.25 45.99 26.12
N VAL A 454 -22.86 44.88 25.66
CA VAL A 454 -24.29 44.57 25.67
C VAL A 454 -24.53 43.05 25.48
N ASN A 455 -25.42 42.49 26.32
CA ASN A 455 -26.43 41.41 26.15
C ASN A 455 -26.25 40.36 25.02
N SER A 456 -26.52 39.06 25.21
CA SER A 456 -27.72 38.43 25.82
C SER A 456 -27.47 36.90 25.88
N GLN A 457 -27.60 36.23 27.03
CA GLN A 457 -28.80 35.54 27.54
C GLN A 457 -29.06 34.12 26.95
N ILE A 458 -28.78 33.06 27.71
CA ILE A 458 -29.77 32.21 28.45
C ILE A 458 -29.27 30.77 28.71
N GLN A 459 -29.12 30.50 30.02
CA GLN A 459 -29.38 29.31 30.84
C GLN A 459 -29.15 27.89 30.31
N GLN A 460 -28.17 27.24 30.93
CA GLN A 460 -28.20 25.83 31.32
C GLN A 460 -28.65 25.72 32.79
N SER A 461 -29.50 24.74 33.11
CA SER A 461 -29.70 24.24 34.46
C SER A 461 -29.19 22.79 34.55
N GLN A 462 -28.25 22.60 35.47
CA GLN A 462 -27.86 21.32 36.05
C GLN A 462 -28.95 20.84 37.01
N GLN A 463 -29.11 19.52 37.15
CA GLN A 463 -29.07 18.82 38.45
C GLN A 463 -29.22 17.29 38.28
N SER A 464 -28.29 16.55 38.87
CA SER A 464 -28.42 15.15 39.31
C SER A 464 -28.82 15.15 40.82
N PRO A 465 -28.96 14.03 41.57
CA PRO A 465 -28.87 12.59 41.25
C PRO A 465 -29.90 11.66 41.97
N ASN A 466 -29.75 10.35 41.73
CA ASN A 466 -29.87 9.20 42.66
C ASN A 466 -31.11 8.25 42.70
N TYR A 467 -30.73 6.96 42.71
CA TYR A 467 -31.30 5.72 43.31
C TYR A 467 -32.16 4.70 42.51
N LEU A 468 -31.57 3.49 42.46
CA LEU A 468 -32.11 2.14 42.74
C LEU A 468 -32.72 1.24 41.63
N GLN A 469 -32.36 -0.04 41.82
CA GLN A 469 -32.60 -1.28 41.07
C GLN A 469 -34.09 -1.57 40.77
N GLN A 470 -34.35 -2.22 39.62
CA GLN A 470 -35.17 -3.43 39.54
C GLN A 470 -35.10 -4.08 38.15
N ILE A 471 -34.99 -5.41 38.12
CA ILE A 471 -35.18 -6.31 36.97
C ILE A 471 -36.61 -6.92 37.11
N PRO A 472 -37.12 -7.69 36.12
CA PRO A 472 -37.97 -7.34 34.98
C PRO A 472 -39.46 -7.72 35.20
N PRO A 473 -40.33 -7.60 34.18
CA PRO A 473 -40.83 -8.86 33.60
C PRO A 473 -41.04 -8.84 32.07
N SER A 474 -41.06 -10.03 31.48
CA SER A 474 -41.36 -10.28 30.08
C SER A 474 -42.81 -9.95 29.72
N MET A 475 -43.06 -9.41 28.52
CA MET A 475 -44.31 -9.69 27.77
C MET A 475 -44.15 -9.44 26.25
N LYS A 476 -44.40 -10.53 25.52
CA LYS A 476 -45.07 -10.71 24.20
C LYS A 476 -45.19 -9.55 23.21
N PHE A 477 -44.67 -9.83 22.00
CA PHE A 477 -45.21 -9.57 20.64
C PHE A 477 -46.33 -8.53 20.47
N THR A 478 -45.99 -7.46 19.73
CA THR A 478 -46.84 -6.90 18.66
C THR A 478 -45.96 -6.24 17.60
N GLN A 479 -46.11 -6.63 16.33
CA GLN A 479 -45.55 -5.94 15.17
C GLN A 479 -46.16 -4.53 15.04
N PRO A 480 -45.40 -3.58 14.48
CA PRO A 480 -46.02 -2.69 13.51
C PRO A 480 -45.16 -2.48 12.26
N GLY A 481 -45.85 -2.52 11.11
CA GLY A 481 -45.77 -1.47 10.10
C GLY A 481 -44.44 -1.31 9.38
N SER A 482 -44.30 -2.04 8.28
CA SER A 482 -43.40 -1.71 7.18
C SER A 482 -43.70 -0.32 6.60
N ASP A 483 -42.77 0.62 6.76
CA ASP A 483 -42.62 1.77 5.86
C ASP A 483 -41.13 2.13 5.76
N ASN A 484 -40.41 1.30 4.99
CA ASN A 484 -39.06 1.64 4.54
C ASN A 484 -39.17 2.48 3.25
N LEU A 485 -38.83 3.77 3.39
CA LEU A 485 -38.47 4.67 2.29
C LEU A 485 -37.24 4.10 1.54
N ASN A 486 -37.51 3.27 0.54
CA ASN A 486 -36.52 2.79 -0.44
C ASN A 486 -36.27 3.85 -1.51
N PHE A 487 -35.49 4.86 -1.19
CA PHE A 487 -34.90 5.75 -2.19
C PHE A 487 -33.55 5.18 -2.62
N PHE A 488 -33.55 4.11 -3.43
CA PHE A 488 -32.47 3.59 -4.31
C PHE A 488 -32.82 2.16 -4.78
N ALA A 489 -33.96 1.99 -5.45
CA ALA A 489 -34.26 0.77 -6.22
C ALA A 489 -34.13 1.09 -7.71
N PHE A 490 -32.90 1.07 -8.22
CA PHE A 490 -32.67 1.00 -9.66
C PHE A 490 -33.12 -0.38 -10.16
N GLU A 491 -34.19 -0.38 -10.95
CA GLU A 491 -34.56 -1.37 -11.96
C GLU A 491 -34.18 -2.83 -11.68
N GLN A 492 -35.00 -3.51 -10.87
CA GLN A 492 -35.20 -4.94 -11.04
C GLN A 492 -36.21 -5.13 -12.17
N ASN A 493 -35.79 -4.82 -13.40
CA ASN A 493 -36.62 -4.90 -14.59
C ASN A 493 -36.76 -6.37 -15.03
N SER A 494 -38.00 -6.78 -15.23
CA SER A 494 -38.56 -8.12 -15.41
C SER A 494 -38.28 -8.73 -16.80
N ASN A 495 -37.02 -8.71 -17.24
CA ASN A 495 -36.56 -9.34 -18.49
C ASN A 495 -35.68 -10.59 -18.25
N GLN A 496 -35.99 -11.39 -17.24
CA GLN A 496 -35.43 -12.73 -17.06
C GLN A 496 -36.27 -13.76 -17.82
N ASN A 497 -36.00 -13.92 -19.12
CA ASN A 497 -36.14 -15.17 -19.91
C ASN A 497 -36.09 -14.93 -21.42
N LYS A 498 -35.20 -14.06 -21.90
CA LYS A 498 -34.58 -14.32 -23.21
C LYS A 498 -33.29 -15.08 -22.94
N GLN A 499 -33.32 -16.39 -23.16
CA GLN A 499 -32.12 -17.18 -23.43
C GLN A 499 -31.45 -16.56 -24.66
N GLN A 500 -30.67 -15.51 -24.47
CA GLN A 500 -29.70 -15.09 -25.46
C GLN A 500 -28.67 -16.21 -25.50
N ASN A 501 -28.68 -16.99 -26.58
CA ASN A 501 -27.62 -17.94 -26.86
C ASN A 501 -26.28 -17.21 -26.67
N PRO A 502 -25.40 -17.72 -25.80
CA PRO A 502 -24.13 -17.06 -25.53
C PRO A 502 -23.35 -16.93 -26.84
N LYS A 503 -22.65 -15.81 -27.01
CA LYS A 503 -21.83 -15.62 -28.21
C LYS A 503 -20.71 -16.65 -28.19
N LYS A 504 -20.44 -17.25 -29.35
CA LYS A 504 -19.34 -18.21 -29.53
C LYS A 504 -18.05 -17.64 -28.94
N ALA A 505 -17.34 -18.47 -28.17
CA ALA A 505 -16.12 -18.06 -27.50
C ALA A 505 -15.08 -17.53 -28.51
N LYS A 506 -14.51 -16.36 -28.19
CA LYS A 506 -13.40 -15.81 -28.97
C LYS A 506 -12.14 -16.63 -28.69
N GLN A 507 -11.37 -16.95 -29.74
CA GLN A 507 -10.07 -17.60 -29.55
C GLN A 507 -9.14 -16.70 -28.72
N ILE A 508 -8.54 -17.29 -27.68
CA ILE A 508 -7.61 -16.59 -26.78
C ILE A 508 -6.36 -16.18 -27.57
N PRO A 509 -5.98 -14.89 -27.56
CA PRO A 509 -4.79 -14.43 -28.25
C PRO A 509 -3.52 -14.94 -27.59
N LYS A 510 -2.45 -15.11 -28.36
CA LYS A 510 -1.12 -15.43 -27.82
C LYS A 510 -0.55 -14.21 -27.09
N TYR A 511 -0.46 -14.27 -25.77
CA TYR A 511 0.09 -13.19 -24.95
C TYR A 511 1.63 -13.11 -25.04
N LYS A 512 2.14 -11.94 -25.44
CA LYS A 512 3.57 -11.69 -25.64
C LYS A 512 4.27 -11.05 -24.43
N THR A 513 3.53 -10.44 -23.52
CA THR A 513 4.08 -9.68 -22.38
C THR A 513 3.40 -10.07 -21.08
N ILE A 514 4.10 -9.86 -19.96
CA ILE A 514 3.55 -10.08 -18.60
C ILE A 514 2.32 -9.20 -18.37
N PHE A 515 2.39 -7.95 -18.82
CA PHE A 515 1.27 -7.01 -18.79
C PHE A 515 -0.01 -7.55 -19.44
N ALA A 516 0.12 -8.24 -20.58
CA ALA A 516 -1.05 -8.80 -21.26
C ALA A 516 -1.66 -9.96 -20.46
N PHE A 517 -0.83 -10.81 -19.84
CA PHE A 517 -1.31 -11.86 -18.93
C PHE A 517 -1.99 -11.27 -17.68
N GLN A 518 -1.40 -10.25 -17.05
CA GLN A 518 -1.97 -9.57 -15.90
C GLN A 518 -3.37 -9.00 -16.17
N ASN A 519 -3.56 -8.37 -17.32
CA ASN A 519 -4.87 -7.81 -17.69
C ASN A 519 -5.85 -8.90 -18.16
N SER A 520 -5.36 -9.98 -18.75
CA SER A 520 -6.21 -11.06 -19.26
C SER A 520 -7.06 -11.73 -18.18
N ILE A 521 -6.57 -11.79 -16.92
CA ILE A 521 -7.26 -12.43 -15.79
C ILE A 521 -8.21 -11.49 -15.02
N LYS A 522 -8.23 -10.18 -15.33
CA LYS A 522 -9.05 -9.19 -14.60
C LYS A 522 -10.57 -9.40 -14.74
N PHE A 523 -11.02 -10.22 -15.70
CA PHE A 523 -12.44 -10.60 -15.82
C PHE A 523 -12.99 -11.28 -14.55
N LEU A 524 -12.12 -11.90 -13.72
CA LEU A 524 -12.52 -12.48 -12.44
C LEU A 524 -12.97 -11.46 -11.38
N ASN A 525 -12.81 -10.16 -11.65
CA ASN A 525 -13.39 -9.12 -10.80
C ASN A 525 -14.92 -9.05 -10.94
N ILE A 526 -15.48 -9.60 -12.03
CA ILE A 526 -16.92 -9.71 -12.20
C ILE A 526 -17.46 -10.85 -11.32
N PRO A 527 -18.37 -10.59 -10.37
CA PRO A 527 -18.88 -11.62 -9.47
C PRO A 527 -19.55 -12.80 -10.18
N LYS A 528 -20.24 -12.55 -11.31
CA LYS A 528 -20.90 -13.57 -12.12
C LYS A 528 -19.91 -14.56 -12.74
N LEU A 529 -18.80 -14.06 -13.30
CA LEU A 529 -17.78 -14.88 -13.95
C LEU A 529 -16.94 -15.66 -12.94
N ARG A 530 -16.58 -15.03 -11.82
CA ARG A 530 -15.79 -15.67 -10.76
C ARG A 530 -16.50 -16.85 -10.09
N LYS A 531 -17.83 -16.86 -10.06
CA LYS A 531 -18.60 -17.98 -9.50
C LYS A 531 -18.58 -19.22 -10.40
N LYS A 532 -18.25 -19.09 -11.69
CA LYS A 532 -18.17 -20.23 -12.62
C LYS A 532 -16.80 -20.90 -12.47
N GLN A 533 -16.79 -22.20 -12.17
CA GLN A 533 -15.54 -22.94 -11.99
C GLN A 533 -14.68 -22.97 -13.25
N GLU A 534 -15.31 -23.06 -14.43
CA GLU A 534 -14.63 -23.03 -15.73
C GLU A 534 -13.80 -21.75 -15.94
N CYS A 535 -14.30 -20.60 -15.48
CA CYS A 535 -13.59 -19.32 -15.53
C CYS A 535 -12.34 -19.32 -14.63
N ILE A 536 -12.42 -19.98 -13.47
CA ILE A 536 -11.29 -20.14 -12.56
C ILE A 536 -10.23 -21.04 -13.21
N VAL A 537 -10.65 -22.17 -13.78
CA VAL A 537 -9.75 -23.09 -14.51
C VAL A 537 -9.07 -22.39 -15.69
N LEU A 538 -9.81 -21.57 -16.44
CA LEU A 538 -9.23 -20.76 -17.52
C LEU A 538 -8.14 -19.82 -17.00
N ALA A 539 -8.39 -19.11 -15.90
CA ALA A 539 -7.39 -18.23 -15.30
C ALA A 539 -6.15 -19.00 -14.82
N GLU A 540 -6.32 -20.19 -14.24
CA GLU A 540 -5.18 -21.06 -13.85
C GLU A 540 -4.37 -21.52 -15.07
N GLN A 541 -5.03 -21.88 -16.17
CA GLN A 541 -4.34 -22.26 -17.41
C GLN A 541 -3.55 -21.09 -18.01
N LEU A 542 -4.12 -19.89 -18.01
CA LEU A 542 -3.43 -18.66 -18.43
C LEU A 542 -2.20 -18.37 -17.57
N LEU A 543 -2.35 -18.44 -16.24
CA LEU A 543 -1.25 -18.22 -15.31
C LEU A 543 -0.18 -19.31 -15.41
N SER A 544 -0.56 -20.57 -15.61
CA SER A 544 0.41 -21.66 -15.85
C SER A 544 1.19 -21.45 -17.14
N SER A 545 0.52 -20.99 -18.21
CA SER A 545 1.20 -20.63 -19.46
C SER A 545 2.13 -19.43 -19.28
N ALA A 546 1.74 -18.46 -18.46
CA ALA A 546 2.57 -17.30 -18.15
C ALA A 546 3.80 -17.71 -17.33
N GLN A 547 3.62 -18.57 -16.32
CA GLN A 547 4.71 -19.13 -15.50
C GLN A 547 5.72 -19.89 -16.35
N LYS A 548 5.28 -20.71 -17.31
CA LYS A 548 6.20 -21.41 -18.23
C LYS A 548 7.04 -20.45 -19.08
N LYS A 549 6.50 -19.30 -19.44
CA LYS A 549 7.14 -18.33 -20.34
C LYS A 549 7.97 -17.28 -19.62
N PHE A 550 7.54 -16.85 -18.44
CA PHE A 550 8.10 -15.72 -17.69
C PHE A 550 8.48 -16.13 -16.26
N GLY A 551 8.68 -17.41 -15.97
CA GLY A 551 8.91 -17.92 -14.61
C GLY A 551 10.17 -17.38 -13.92
N GLY A 552 11.09 -16.74 -14.65
CA GLY A 552 12.24 -16.03 -14.06
C GLY A 552 11.94 -14.59 -13.61
N GLU A 553 10.73 -14.07 -13.85
CA GLU A 553 10.36 -12.69 -13.55
C GLU A 553 9.51 -12.63 -12.26
N SER A 554 9.90 -11.80 -11.28
CA SER A 554 9.15 -11.64 -10.03
C SER A 554 7.71 -11.19 -10.27
N SER A 555 7.48 -10.31 -11.25
CA SER A 555 6.18 -9.70 -11.52
C SER A 555 5.08 -10.70 -11.91
N ILE A 556 5.41 -11.81 -12.60
CA ILE A 556 4.41 -12.86 -12.88
C ILE A 556 4.07 -13.63 -11.61
N TRP A 557 5.06 -13.89 -10.75
CA TRP A 557 4.84 -14.55 -9.47
C TRP A 557 4.02 -13.69 -8.52
N SER A 558 4.21 -12.36 -8.53
CA SER A 558 3.36 -11.42 -7.78
C SER A 558 1.92 -11.47 -8.27
N THR A 559 1.72 -11.59 -9.58
CA THR A 559 0.39 -11.74 -10.19
C THR A 559 -0.28 -13.05 -9.74
N ILE A 560 0.49 -14.15 -9.72
CA ILE A 560 0.02 -15.46 -9.25
C ILE A 560 -0.31 -15.40 -7.74
N ALA A 561 0.50 -14.71 -6.95
CA ALA A 561 0.25 -14.50 -5.53
C ALA A 561 -1.05 -13.71 -5.28
N ILE A 562 -1.24 -12.57 -5.97
CA ILE A 562 -2.49 -11.80 -5.92
C ILE A 562 -3.69 -12.69 -6.30
N TYR A 563 -3.55 -13.50 -7.35
CA TYR A 563 -4.59 -14.42 -7.79
C TYR A 563 -4.96 -15.45 -6.72
N ASN A 564 -3.96 -16.12 -6.15
CA ASN A 564 -4.18 -17.14 -5.13
C ASN A 564 -4.74 -16.54 -3.83
N SER A 565 -4.29 -15.35 -3.45
CA SER A 565 -4.81 -14.61 -2.29
C SER A 565 -6.28 -14.19 -2.48
N SER A 566 -6.63 -13.68 -3.66
CA SER A 566 -7.95 -13.08 -3.92
C SER A 566 -9.01 -14.09 -4.38
N PHE A 567 -8.65 -15.06 -5.23
CA PHE A 567 -9.61 -15.89 -5.96
C PHE A 567 -9.58 -17.36 -5.54
N SER A 568 -8.43 -18.03 -5.63
CA SER A 568 -8.30 -19.47 -5.34
C SER A 568 -8.34 -19.76 -3.83
N LYS A 569 -7.86 -18.82 -2.99
CA LYS A 569 -7.65 -19.00 -1.54
C LYS A 569 -6.77 -20.21 -1.18
N ASN A 570 -5.93 -20.66 -2.11
CA ASN A 570 -4.99 -21.74 -1.88
C ASN A 570 -3.71 -21.20 -1.23
N ASN A 571 -3.62 -21.32 0.09
CA ASN A 571 -2.50 -20.82 0.88
C ASN A 571 -1.15 -21.51 0.54
N ILE A 572 -1.18 -22.76 0.08
CA ILE A 572 0.03 -23.49 -0.31
C ILE A 572 0.60 -22.87 -1.58
N ARG A 573 -0.22 -22.77 -2.64
CA ARG A 573 0.19 -22.13 -3.91
C ARG A 573 0.52 -20.65 -3.73
N LEU A 574 -0.15 -19.96 -2.80
CA LEU A 574 0.20 -18.59 -2.42
C LEU A 574 1.60 -18.52 -1.82
N SER A 575 1.90 -19.36 -0.82
CA SER A 575 3.24 -19.44 -0.20
C SER A 575 4.33 -19.73 -1.22
N ASP A 576 4.09 -20.69 -2.11
CA ASP A 576 5.03 -21.03 -3.19
C ASP A 576 5.25 -19.85 -4.13
N ALA A 577 4.17 -19.16 -4.53
CA ALA A 577 4.29 -17.98 -5.37
C ALA A 577 5.09 -16.87 -4.69
N LEU A 578 4.83 -16.58 -3.41
CA LEU A 578 5.56 -15.57 -2.63
C LEU A 578 7.06 -15.91 -2.48
N ARG A 579 7.39 -17.20 -2.30
CA ARG A 579 8.77 -17.68 -2.28
C ARG A 579 9.46 -17.43 -3.63
N ASN A 580 8.78 -17.73 -4.73
CA ASN A 580 9.32 -17.48 -6.07
C ASN A 580 9.43 -15.98 -6.39
N VAL A 581 8.52 -15.12 -5.89
CA VAL A 581 8.71 -13.65 -5.98
C VAL A 581 10.02 -13.26 -5.32
N LYS A 582 10.29 -13.76 -4.10
CA LYS A 582 11.53 -13.48 -3.36
C LYS A 582 12.80 -13.95 -4.08
N GLN A 583 12.75 -15.09 -4.77
CA GLN A 583 13.91 -15.66 -5.46
C GLN A 583 14.26 -14.93 -6.75
N ASN A 584 13.30 -14.27 -7.40
CA ASN A 584 13.46 -13.65 -8.71
C ASN A 584 13.70 -12.12 -8.64
N LEU A 585 14.60 -11.68 -7.74
CA LEU A 585 15.03 -10.27 -7.62
C LEU A 585 13.87 -9.24 -7.59
N PRO A 586 12.97 -9.32 -6.59
CA PRO A 586 11.79 -8.47 -6.55
C PRO A 586 12.15 -6.99 -6.34
N ASN A 587 11.41 -6.12 -7.01
CA ASN A 587 11.48 -4.67 -6.74
C ASN A 587 10.92 -4.34 -5.35
N ILE A 588 11.11 -3.10 -4.87
CA ILE A 588 10.69 -2.71 -3.51
C ILE A 588 9.17 -2.88 -3.28
N LEU A 589 8.34 -2.69 -4.31
CA LEU A 589 6.88 -2.86 -4.22
C LEU A 589 6.49 -4.32 -4.12
N GLU A 590 7.18 -5.18 -4.86
CA GLU A 590 6.99 -6.63 -4.80
C GLU A 590 7.48 -7.19 -3.47
N ARG A 591 8.60 -6.67 -2.93
CA ARG A 591 9.08 -7.01 -1.58
C ARG A 591 8.07 -6.60 -0.51
N TRP A 592 7.51 -5.39 -0.62
CA TRP A 592 6.43 -4.93 0.23
C TRP A 592 5.19 -5.83 0.13
N MET A 593 4.75 -6.16 -1.08
CA MET A 593 3.60 -7.03 -1.32
C MET A 593 3.81 -8.41 -0.68
N VAL A 594 5.01 -8.97 -0.83
CA VAL A 594 5.38 -10.23 -0.20
C VAL A 594 5.32 -10.11 1.33
N PHE A 595 5.89 -9.05 1.90
CA PHE A 595 5.84 -8.78 3.34
C PHE A 595 4.39 -8.69 3.85
N ALA A 596 3.56 -7.88 3.22
CA ALA A 596 2.15 -7.68 3.60
C ALA A 596 1.34 -8.98 3.48
N MET A 597 1.48 -9.72 2.37
CA MET A 597 0.73 -10.97 2.16
C MET A 597 1.17 -12.09 3.11
N MET A 598 2.47 -12.20 3.43
CA MET A 598 2.93 -13.18 4.43
C MET A 598 2.35 -12.87 5.81
N HIS A 599 2.33 -11.60 6.21
CA HIS A 599 1.75 -11.21 7.49
C HIS A 599 0.23 -11.42 7.53
N ASP A 600 -0.49 -11.19 6.43
CA ASP A 600 -1.91 -11.52 6.31
C ASP A 600 -2.17 -13.04 6.42
N MET A 601 -1.25 -13.87 5.93
CA MET A 601 -1.33 -15.33 6.08
C MET A 601 -1.13 -15.75 7.54
N GLU A 602 -0.13 -15.20 8.22
CA GLU A 602 0.14 -15.45 9.65
C GLU A 602 -1.04 -15.01 10.53
N ASP A 603 -1.63 -13.84 10.25
CA ASP A 603 -2.82 -13.35 10.96
C ASP A 603 -4.03 -14.27 10.76
N LYS A 604 -4.27 -14.76 9.53
CA LYS A 604 -5.36 -15.71 9.24
C LYS A 604 -5.14 -17.07 9.88
N GLN A 605 -3.89 -17.49 10.07
CA GLN A 605 -3.54 -18.71 10.77
C GLN A 605 -3.69 -18.56 12.29
N SER A 606 -3.35 -17.40 12.86
CA SER A 606 -3.50 -17.19 14.31
C SER A 606 -4.96 -17.01 14.76
N LYS A 607 -5.84 -16.50 13.90
CA LYS A 607 -7.26 -16.22 14.23
C LYS A 607 -8.25 -17.33 13.83
N GLY A 608 -7.81 -18.41 13.16
CA GLY A 608 -8.70 -19.49 12.75
C GLY A 608 -8.89 -20.56 13.82
N SER A 609 -10.09 -20.64 14.40
CA SER A 609 -10.46 -21.78 15.25
C SER A 609 -10.89 -22.95 14.35
N GLY A 610 -9.94 -23.78 13.90
CA GLY A 610 -10.22 -24.95 13.08
C GLY A 610 -9.11 -26.00 13.16
N SER A 611 -9.47 -27.25 13.46
CA SER A 611 -8.59 -28.39 13.81
C SER A 611 -7.41 -28.67 12.87
N ASN A 612 -7.46 -28.23 11.61
CA ASN A 612 -6.34 -28.35 10.66
C ASN A 612 -5.26 -27.26 10.79
N GLN A 613 -5.51 -26.19 11.56
CA GLN A 613 -4.53 -25.13 11.82
C GLN A 613 -3.54 -25.47 12.94
N LEU A 614 -3.92 -26.35 13.87
CA LEU A 614 -3.02 -26.88 14.89
C LEU A 614 -1.78 -27.52 14.25
N GLY A 615 -1.93 -28.24 13.13
CA GLY A 615 -0.80 -28.85 12.42
C GLY A 615 0.18 -27.84 11.82
N VAL A 616 -0.31 -26.73 11.25
CA VAL A 616 0.54 -25.72 10.61
C VAL A 616 1.19 -24.79 11.64
N ILE A 617 0.45 -24.37 12.68
CA ILE A 617 1.00 -23.59 13.81
C ILE A 617 2.00 -24.44 14.59
N PHE A 618 1.68 -25.71 14.83
CA PHE A 618 2.63 -26.67 15.40
C PHE A 618 3.85 -26.79 14.50
N MET A 619 3.71 -26.92 13.18
CA MET A 619 4.85 -26.97 12.26
C MET A 619 5.72 -25.71 12.30
N ILE A 620 5.13 -24.51 12.36
CA ILE A 620 5.89 -23.25 12.47
C ILE A 620 6.61 -23.18 13.82
N ARG A 621 5.91 -23.46 14.93
CA ARG A 621 6.49 -23.48 16.28
C ARG A 621 7.56 -24.55 16.42
N PHE A 622 7.35 -25.72 15.82
CA PHE A 622 8.28 -26.82 15.78
C PHE A 622 9.51 -26.44 14.97
N SER A 623 9.36 -25.87 13.77
CA SER A 623 10.49 -25.39 12.96
C SER A 623 11.32 -24.33 13.69
N LYS A 624 10.67 -23.38 14.38
CA LYS A 624 11.35 -22.40 15.24
C LYS A 624 12.09 -23.08 16.39
N ALA A 625 11.43 -23.99 17.11
CA ALA A 625 12.03 -24.74 18.21
C ALA A 625 13.20 -25.62 17.74
N THR A 626 13.11 -26.27 16.58
CA THR A 626 14.20 -27.05 15.97
C THR A 626 15.39 -26.15 15.67
N LYS A 627 15.16 -24.95 15.13
CA LYS A 627 16.24 -24.00 14.85
C LYS A 627 16.92 -23.49 16.12
N GLU A 628 16.13 -23.15 17.14
CA GLU A 628 16.65 -22.72 18.45
C GLU A 628 17.41 -23.86 19.14
N HIS A 629 16.93 -25.10 19.02
CA HIS A 629 17.61 -26.29 19.50
C HIS A 629 18.95 -26.54 18.79
N GLU A 630 19.02 -26.43 17.46
CA GLU A 630 20.27 -26.58 16.71
C GLU A 630 21.30 -25.48 17.06
N LEU A 631 20.84 -24.24 17.29
CA LEU A 631 21.71 -23.16 17.76
C LEU A 631 22.23 -23.43 19.18
N SER A 632 21.37 -23.85 20.09
CA SER A 632 21.75 -24.24 21.46
C SER A 632 22.79 -25.38 21.43
N LYS A 633 22.57 -26.40 20.60
CA LYS A 633 23.52 -27.51 20.39
C LYS A 633 24.86 -27.04 19.83
N ALA A 634 24.86 -26.11 18.87
CA ALA A 634 26.08 -25.55 18.32
C ALA A 634 26.88 -24.77 19.38
N PHE A 635 26.20 -23.95 20.20
CA PHE A 635 26.85 -23.22 21.30
C PHE A 635 27.39 -24.16 22.39
N LEU A 636 26.65 -25.20 22.77
CA LEU A 636 27.12 -26.24 23.70
C LEU A 636 28.33 -26.99 23.14
N SER A 637 28.32 -27.36 21.86
CA SER A 637 29.46 -28.01 21.22
C SER A 637 30.70 -27.10 21.21
N GLN A 638 30.51 -25.81 20.95
CA GLN A 638 31.59 -24.83 21.00
C GLN A 638 32.13 -24.64 22.42
N ALA A 639 31.25 -24.58 23.43
CA ALA A 639 31.64 -24.51 24.84
C ALA A 639 32.44 -25.75 25.27
N TYR A 640 32.01 -26.95 24.86
CA TYR A 640 32.72 -28.20 25.13
C TYR A 640 34.11 -28.24 24.48
N MET A 641 34.22 -27.79 23.23
CA MET A 641 35.51 -27.66 22.55
C MET A 641 36.43 -26.67 23.28
N SER A 642 35.89 -25.57 23.81
CA SER A 642 36.67 -24.60 24.60
C SER A 642 37.11 -25.16 25.96
N LEU A 643 36.32 -26.01 26.60
CA LEU A 643 36.70 -26.74 27.83
C LEU A 643 37.82 -27.75 27.59
N SER A 644 37.95 -28.28 26.37
CA SER A 644 39.01 -29.24 26.02
C SER A 644 40.38 -28.60 25.75
N ARG A 645 40.48 -27.27 25.76
CA ARG A 645 41.75 -26.56 25.55
C ARG A 645 42.55 -26.45 26.84
N GLU A 646 43.88 -26.54 26.74
CA GLU A 646 44.80 -26.41 27.89
C GLU A 646 44.68 -25.05 28.59
N ASN A 647 44.37 -23.98 27.85
CA ASN A 647 44.06 -22.66 28.40
C ASN A 647 42.56 -22.39 28.30
N MET A 648 41.84 -22.70 29.37
CA MET A 648 40.39 -22.48 29.45
C MET A 648 40.07 -21.00 29.71
N ASP A 649 39.34 -20.39 28.78
CA ASP A 649 38.72 -19.08 28.97
C ASP A 649 37.32 -19.26 29.55
N LEU A 650 37.23 -19.26 30.88
CA LEU A 650 35.99 -19.49 31.64
C LEU A 650 34.90 -18.46 31.32
N GLU A 651 35.27 -17.21 31.02
CA GLU A 651 34.30 -16.15 30.70
C GLU A 651 33.67 -16.37 29.33
N GLN A 652 34.48 -16.75 28.34
CA GLN A 652 33.98 -17.13 27.02
C GLN A 652 33.10 -18.38 27.08
N ILE A 653 33.49 -19.39 27.88
CA ILE A 653 32.71 -20.62 28.06
C ILE A 653 31.35 -20.30 28.71
N MET A 654 31.33 -19.47 29.76
CA MET A 654 30.09 -19.09 30.44
C MET A 654 29.17 -18.30 29.51
N SER A 655 29.72 -17.39 28.68
CA SER A 655 28.95 -16.67 27.66
C SER A 655 28.33 -17.58 26.60
N LEU A 656 29.01 -18.66 26.21
CA LEU A 656 28.48 -19.65 25.26
C LEU A 656 27.37 -20.50 25.89
N ILE A 657 27.49 -20.85 27.17
CA ILE A 657 26.46 -21.56 27.93
C ILE A 657 25.22 -20.67 28.10
N ASP A 658 25.40 -19.40 28.47
CA ASP A 658 24.30 -18.44 28.60
C ASP A 658 23.56 -18.19 27.28
N LYS A 659 24.25 -18.31 26.14
CA LYS A 659 23.62 -18.23 24.80
C LYS A 659 22.93 -19.52 24.38
N ALA A 660 23.26 -20.64 25.01
CA ALA A 660 22.66 -21.94 24.74
C ALA A 660 21.37 -22.17 25.53
N ILE A 661 21.28 -21.59 26.74
CA ILE A 661 20.08 -21.52 27.58
C ILE A 661 19.08 -20.52 26.99
#